data_AF-A0A7X8UGH3-F1
#
_entry.id   AF-A0A7X8UGH3-F1
#
_cell.length_a   1.000
_cell.length_b   1.000
_cell.length_c   1.000
_cell.angle_alpha   90.00
_cell.angle_beta   90.00
_cell.angle_gamma   90.00
#
_symmetry.space_group_name_H-M   'P 1'
#
loop_
_entity.id
_entity.type
_entity.pdbx_description
1 polymer ?
#
loop_
_entity_poly.entity_id
_entity_poly.type
_entity_poly.pdbx_seq_one_letter_code
_entity_poly.pdbx_strand_id
1 'polypeptide(L)'
;MRIRFSLILAASAALGLLWGAQPSAPGQAQGEAPIVSDADSGEIARALRRWYAEGTAAGNRGDYYDNRDRGHSRLDLARYPQLEAVTYTEAERKRNADYALQSRVLPGVVIGNSSTSAAPEAGGSLPRHYYARPRGLEFLFAEYSRNNLYVYPEHRDHDPGRNGPGGTGPDGLPRDGYGDLFPTNTPYLVISQGSSGSDQPFLRAIASTLAAFRPEVKRKLAEAGMLMPTVQMLLRVTSRRLEDPGDYLTGRAHPTVFRGSDLDPGAMVEGAHRITLSSLPPVALIRAEREDGARSGIDHFEPGRTEVLGDTPAVIARVFRGSARERRITVSAAESRDLNGKPLRFFWAVLRGDPAAVRIRYLNEERSRAEITVPFHDRFALPSDPALETNRVDIGVFVHNGDWYSPPAFITYYMPDNEARTYLGDGRVVDIGYGAGSARASVADWDEFFLLLEAGDSLPARLLEGRLGTRAAARLRSLGTEYRAASAAAREAAERRSEIEAAGKAGGKSDPKALAASRKALADARKAERAVLERKERDLPAGAAAAAAVALGRLLEDPGLWSDNAEAFARLEAGAGKKAQAALEEVREELVRYGLAEESAGRFRLTRLRKEGKEEAAVHTRFGLSMIGRLNAVLLGRLLFPGVVEAEWRPNYVDPRIASAAGWRDVYLYAPGGRLAGWRRYAPDGIREFHADGWLVRERDGQGRCVRAQAVRYEAKSQGKTGSKIVMIPVDRFRTYLYAGPEDWQGWAK
;
A
#
# COMPACT_ATOMS: atom_id res chain seq x y z
N MET A 1 0.73 28.94 43.50
CA MET A 1 0.88 28.04 44.67
C MET A 1 1.50 26.74 44.17
N ARG A 2 2.77 26.52 44.49
CA ARG A 2 3.63 25.44 43.95
C ARG A 2 3.44 24.16 44.77
N ILE A 3 2.99 23.06 44.17
CA ILE A 3 3.18 21.70 44.71
C ILE A 3 3.48 20.71 43.57
N ARG A 4 4.75 20.27 43.58
CA ARG A 4 5.37 19.02 43.13
C ARG A 4 4.52 18.00 42.32
N PHE A 5 4.92 17.77 41.06
CA PHE A 5 4.91 16.45 40.42
C PHE A 5 6.18 16.31 39.56
N SER A 6 7.25 15.86 40.20
CA SER A 6 8.44 15.27 39.60
C SER A 6 8.67 13.94 40.32
N LEU A 7 9.17 12.93 39.59
CA LEU A 7 9.34 11.52 39.96
C LEU A 7 8.13 10.60 39.70
N ILE A 8 8.00 10.13 38.44
CA ILE A 8 7.96 8.69 38.08
C ILE A 8 8.63 8.57 36.71
N LEU A 9 9.97 8.59 36.69
CA LEU A 9 10.77 8.40 35.47
C LEU A 9 12.12 7.81 35.86
N ALA A 10 12.12 6.60 36.43
CA ALA A 10 13.29 5.73 36.64
C ALA A 10 12.85 4.43 37.32
N ALA A 11 12.59 3.38 36.54
CA ALA A 11 12.78 1.97 36.89
C ALA A 11 12.08 1.07 35.84
N SER A 12 12.79 0.79 34.75
CA SER A 12 12.69 -0.44 33.95
C SER A 12 13.85 -0.46 32.94
N ALA A 13 15.07 -0.25 33.45
CA ALA A 13 16.31 -0.67 32.80
C ALA A 13 16.86 -1.80 33.68
N ALA A 14 16.39 -3.02 33.41
CA ALA A 14 16.94 -4.25 33.96
C ALA A 14 16.69 -5.39 32.97
N LEU A 15 17.72 -5.64 32.15
CA LEU A 15 18.21 -6.94 31.68
C LEU A 15 17.21 -7.98 31.13
N GLY A 16 17.32 -8.25 29.81
CA GLY A 16 17.66 -9.62 29.38
C GLY A 16 16.55 -10.65 29.14
N LEU A 17 15.30 -10.27 28.87
CA LEU A 17 14.20 -11.25 28.74
C LEU A 17 13.30 -11.18 27.49
N LEU A 18 13.71 -10.47 26.42
CA LEU A 18 13.01 -10.53 25.12
C LEU A 18 13.55 -11.58 24.12
N TRP A 19 14.67 -12.23 24.45
CA TRP A 19 15.17 -13.43 23.78
C TRP A 19 15.24 -14.56 24.81
N GLY A 20 14.16 -15.31 24.95
CA GLY A 20 14.18 -16.53 25.75
C GLY A 20 14.95 -17.60 24.99
N ALA A 21 16.10 -18.02 25.51
CA ALA A 21 16.77 -19.23 25.05
C ALA A 21 15.77 -20.39 25.17
N GLN A 22 15.43 -21.03 24.04
CA GLN A 22 14.68 -22.27 24.11
C GLN A 22 15.63 -23.39 24.52
N PRO A 23 15.24 -24.27 25.46
CA PRO A 23 15.99 -25.48 25.72
C PRO A 23 16.03 -26.30 24.43
N SER A 24 17.22 -26.50 23.89
CA SER A 24 17.46 -27.47 22.83
C SER A 24 17.05 -28.85 23.33
N ALA A 25 16.09 -29.50 22.66
CA ALA A 25 15.89 -30.92 22.86
C ALA A 25 17.21 -31.65 22.53
N PRO A 26 17.66 -32.60 23.36
CA PRO A 26 18.89 -33.34 23.09
C PRO A 26 18.78 -34.04 21.74
N GLY A 27 19.79 -33.83 20.88
CA GLY A 27 19.86 -34.42 19.56
C GLY A 27 19.74 -35.95 19.65
N GLN A 28 18.71 -36.51 19.02
CA GLN A 28 18.63 -37.95 18.82
C GLN A 28 19.78 -38.41 17.92
N ALA A 29 20.30 -39.60 18.22
CA ALA A 29 21.42 -40.23 17.54
C ALA A 29 21.24 -40.30 16.00
N GLN A 30 22.36 -40.20 15.27
CA GLN A 30 22.44 -40.32 13.82
C GLN A 30 21.90 -41.70 13.35
N GLY A 31 20.79 -41.72 12.60
CA GLY A 31 20.19 -42.93 12.00
C GLY A 31 19.17 -42.68 10.86
N GLU A 32 19.37 -43.43 9.76
CA GLU A 32 18.57 -43.74 8.54
C GLU A 32 17.98 -42.66 7.60
N ALA A 33 17.23 -41.65 8.05
CA ALA A 33 16.55 -40.76 7.08
C ALA A 33 17.54 -39.84 6.30
N PRO A 34 17.54 -39.83 4.95
CA PRO A 34 18.45 -39.02 4.16
C PRO A 34 18.11 -37.52 4.31
N ILE A 35 19.12 -36.65 4.21
CA ILE A 35 18.96 -35.18 4.37
C ILE A 35 17.97 -34.57 3.36
N VAL A 36 17.89 -35.16 2.18
CA VAL A 36 16.99 -34.84 1.07
C VAL A 36 16.67 -36.15 0.35
N SER A 37 15.52 -36.25 -0.30
CA SER A 37 15.14 -37.44 -1.08
C SER A 37 16.25 -37.91 -2.03
N ASP A 38 16.52 -39.22 -2.05
CA ASP A 38 17.48 -39.84 -2.98
C ASP A 38 17.04 -39.72 -4.45
N ALA A 39 15.73 -39.54 -4.69
CA ALA A 39 15.19 -39.29 -6.01
C ALA A 39 15.46 -37.87 -6.53
N ASP A 40 15.82 -36.92 -5.66
CA ASP A 40 16.15 -35.54 -6.07
C ASP A 40 17.60 -35.49 -6.60
N SER A 41 17.74 -35.44 -7.93
CA SER A 41 19.04 -35.36 -8.62
C SER A 41 19.55 -33.93 -8.83
N GLY A 42 18.86 -32.92 -8.28
CA GLY A 42 19.22 -31.51 -8.42
C GLY A 42 20.55 -31.16 -7.74
N GLU A 43 21.17 -30.06 -8.18
CA GLU A 43 22.48 -29.60 -7.68
C GLU A 43 22.49 -29.34 -6.18
N ILE A 44 21.46 -28.67 -5.66
CA ILE A 44 21.28 -28.43 -4.22
C ILE A 44 21.21 -29.76 -3.46
N ALA A 45 20.44 -30.73 -3.97
CA ALA A 45 20.30 -32.03 -3.32
C ALA A 45 21.63 -32.81 -3.30
N ARG A 46 22.41 -32.76 -4.39
CA ARG A 46 23.76 -33.34 -4.46
C ARG A 46 24.71 -32.67 -3.46
N ALA A 47 24.70 -31.34 -3.37
CA ALA A 47 25.54 -30.59 -2.43
C ALA A 47 25.19 -30.94 -0.97
N LEU A 48 23.91 -30.93 -0.62
CA LEU A 48 23.43 -31.29 0.71
C LEU A 48 23.81 -32.72 1.11
N ARG A 49 23.62 -33.71 0.21
CA ARG A 49 24.02 -35.10 0.49
C ARG A 49 25.52 -35.22 0.74
N ARG A 50 26.34 -34.55 -0.09
CA ARG A 50 27.81 -34.54 0.08
C ARG A 50 28.20 -33.93 1.42
N TRP A 51 27.76 -32.71 1.72
CA TRP A 51 28.12 -32.02 2.97
C TRP A 51 27.57 -32.73 4.21
N TYR A 52 26.41 -33.38 4.12
CA TYR A 52 25.87 -34.17 5.22
C TYR A 52 26.70 -35.45 5.45
N ALA A 53 27.12 -36.13 4.39
CA ALA A 53 28.03 -37.29 4.49
C ALA A 53 29.40 -36.91 5.06
N GLU A 54 29.87 -35.70 4.77
CA GLU A 54 31.09 -35.11 5.34
C GLU A 54 30.90 -34.61 6.80
N GLY A 55 29.66 -34.61 7.32
CA GLY A 55 29.34 -34.10 8.66
C GLY A 55 29.39 -32.56 8.78
N THR A 56 29.45 -31.84 7.66
CA THR A 56 29.57 -30.38 7.60
C THR A 56 28.23 -29.67 7.40
N ALA A 57 27.15 -30.38 7.08
CA ALA A 57 25.78 -29.86 7.02
C ALA A 57 24.93 -30.39 8.19
N ALA A 58 24.09 -29.54 8.76
CA ALA A 58 23.25 -29.87 9.93
C ALA A 58 22.09 -30.81 9.61
N GLY A 59 21.55 -30.75 8.39
CA GLY A 59 20.27 -31.37 8.06
C GLY A 59 19.08 -30.69 8.74
N ASN A 60 17.90 -31.32 8.66
CA ASN A 60 16.64 -30.77 9.18
C ASN A 60 16.10 -31.51 10.41
N ARG A 61 16.87 -32.43 11.02
CA ARG A 61 16.39 -33.14 12.23
C ARG A 61 16.12 -32.15 13.35
N GLY A 62 14.92 -32.24 13.94
CA GLY A 62 14.45 -31.31 14.97
C GLY A 62 13.93 -29.96 14.43
N ASP A 63 13.93 -29.76 13.10
CA ASP A 63 13.16 -28.69 12.46
C ASP A 63 11.73 -29.17 12.19
N TYR A 64 10.77 -28.25 12.23
CA TYR A 64 9.37 -28.53 11.98
C TYR A 64 8.81 -27.75 10.80
N TYR A 65 7.88 -28.38 10.08
CA TYR A 65 7.05 -27.77 9.06
C TYR A 65 5.61 -27.62 9.53
N ASP A 66 5.11 -26.39 9.56
CA ASP A 66 3.72 -26.07 9.91
C ASP A 66 2.91 -25.65 8.69
N ASN A 67 1.91 -26.45 8.31
CA ASN A 67 0.96 -26.09 7.27
C ASN A 67 -0.38 -25.67 7.88
N ARG A 68 -0.78 -24.43 7.61
CA ARG A 68 -1.99 -23.83 8.17
C ARG A 68 -3.07 -23.51 7.14
N ASP A 69 -3.13 -24.29 6.07
CA ASP A 69 -4.17 -24.19 5.05
C ASP A 69 -4.82 -25.55 4.73
N ARG A 70 -4.69 -26.53 5.64
CA ARG A 70 -5.25 -27.87 5.54
C ARG A 70 -4.82 -28.62 4.27
N GLY A 71 -3.57 -28.40 3.87
CA GLY A 71 -2.93 -29.08 2.77
C GLY A 71 -3.13 -28.42 1.41
N HIS A 72 -3.72 -27.23 1.36
CA HIS A 72 -4.01 -26.52 0.12
C HIS A 72 -2.74 -26.10 -0.62
N SER A 73 -1.71 -25.66 0.10
CA SER A 73 -0.36 -25.45 -0.44
C SER A 73 0.69 -26.16 0.42
N ARG A 74 0.61 -27.49 0.49
CA ARG A 74 1.51 -28.27 1.34
C ARG A 74 2.90 -28.43 0.70
N LEU A 75 3.96 -28.15 1.46
CA LEU A 75 5.31 -28.59 1.13
C LEU A 75 5.35 -30.13 1.05
N ASP A 76 5.93 -30.64 -0.03
CA ASP A 76 6.16 -32.06 -0.22
C ASP A 76 7.27 -32.56 0.72
N LEU A 77 6.88 -33.11 1.88
CA LEU A 77 7.80 -33.61 2.89
C LEU A 77 8.57 -34.85 2.44
N ALA A 78 8.14 -35.57 1.40
CA ALA A 78 8.92 -36.68 0.86
C ALA A 78 10.27 -36.21 0.30
N ARG A 79 10.37 -34.92 -0.08
CA ARG A 79 11.64 -34.28 -0.49
C ARG A 79 12.56 -33.97 0.68
N TYR A 80 12.02 -33.81 1.89
CA TYR A 80 12.76 -33.42 3.10
C TYR A 80 12.50 -34.42 4.24
N PRO A 81 13.01 -35.66 4.17
CA PRO A 81 12.63 -36.74 5.09
C PRO A 81 12.96 -36.48 6.57
N GLN A 82 13.87 -35.54 6.85
CA GLN A 82 14.25 -35.15 8.21
C GLN A 82 13.35 -34.06 8.81
N LEU A 83 12.51 -33.40 8.01
CA LEU A 83 11.65 -32.30 8.45
C LEU A 83 10.33 -32.86 9.01
N GLU A 84 10.03 -32.55 10.26
CA GLU A 84 8.86 -33.11 10.96
C GLU A 84 7.62 -32.24 10.75
N ALA A 85 6.47 -32.85 10.45
CA ALA A 85 5.21 -32.10 10.36
C ALA A 85 4.69 -31.71 11.74
N VAL A 86 4.31 -30.45 11.93
CA VAL A 86 3.51 -30.05 13.08
C VAL A 86 2.15 -30.75 13.01
N THR A 87 1.79 -31.46 14.07
CA THR A 87 0.51 -32.16 14.18
C THR A 87 -0.45 -31.38 15.08
N TYR A 88 -1.72 -31.39 14.70
CA TYR A 88 -2.80 -30.74 15.43
C TYR A 88 -3.81 -31.78 15.88
N THR A 89 -4.11 -31.78 17.17
CA THR A 89 -5.15 -32.62 17.79
C THR A 89 -6.54 -32.26 17.27
N GLU A 90 -7.50 -33.17 17.41
CA GLU A 90 -8.89 -32.90 17.02
C GLU A 90 -9.48 -31.67 17.76
N ALA A 91 -9.14 -31.51 19.04
CA ALA A 91 -9.56 -30.36 19.85
C ALA A 91 -8.97 -29.04 19.34
N GLU A 92 -7.72 -29.03 18.88
CA GLU A 92 -7.09 -27.88 18.24
C GLU A 92 -7.75 -27.54 16.91
N ARG A 93 -8.02 -28.54 16.07
CA ARG A 93 -8.71 -28.35 14.78
C ARG A 93 -10.13 -27.82 14.95
N LYS A 94 -10.87 -28.30 15.97
CA LYS A 94 -12.20 -27.75 16.33
C LYS A 94 -12.18 -26.26 16.67
N ARG A 95 -11.05 -25.75 17.15
CA ARG A 95 -10.83 -24.31 17.42
C ARG A 95 -10.10 -23.58 16.27
N ASN A 96 -9.97 -24.20 15.11
CA ASN A 96 -9.21 -23.71 13.96
C ASN A 96 -7.74 -23.37 14.27
N ALA A 97 -7.16 -24.04 15.27
CA ALA A 97 -5.76 -23.86 15.60
C ALA A 97 -4.82 -24.47 14.56
N ASP A 98 -5.32 -25.07 13.47
CA ASP A 98 -4.59 -25.60 12.30
C ASP A 98 -4.80 -24.76 11.02
N TYR A 99 -5.50 -23.62 11.10
CA TYR A 99 -5.97 -22.89 9.92
C TYR A 99 -5.62 -21.39 10.00
N ALA A 100 -5.37 -20.80 8.83
CA ALA A 100 -5.02 -19.40 8.62
C ALA A 100 -3.74 -18.95 9.36
N LEU A 101 -3.74 -17.73 9.89
CA LEU A 101 -2.61 -17.15 10.64
C LEU A 101 -2.19 -18.03 11.83
N GLN A 102 -0.90 -18.03 12.11
CA GLN A 102 -0.36 -18.58 13.34
C GLN A 102 -0.69 -17.61 14.50
N SER A 103 -1.08 -18.16 15.64
CA SER A 103 -1.43 -17.38 16.83
C SER A 103 -0.64 -17.79 18.07
N ARG A 104 0.27 -18.75 17.93
CA ARG A 104 1.21 -19.17 18.96
C ARG A 104 2.60 -19.29 18.36
N VAL A 105 3.62 -18.85 19.09
CA VAL A 105 5.00 -19.17 18.72
C VAL A 105 5.24 -20.64 19.05
N LEU A 106 5.62 -21.44 18.05
CA LEU A 106 5.90 -22.86 18.25
C LEU A 106 7.31 -23.07 18.81
N PRO A 107 7.54 -24.14 19.59
CA PRO A 107 8.88 -24.49 20.05
C PRO A 107 9.74 -25.02 18.90
N GLY A 108 11.06 -24.80 18.98
CA GLY A 108 12.04 -25.29 18.02
C GLY A 108 12.23 -24.38 16.81
N VAL A 109 12.88 -24.93 15.78
CA VAL A 109 13.06 -24.28 14.48
C VAL A 109 11.85 -24.63 13.62
N VAL A 110 11.05 -23.63 13.25
CA VAL A 110 9.81 -23.86 12.50
C VAL A 110 9.81 -23.04 11.22
N ILE A 111 9.47 -23.72 10.12
CA ILE A 111 9.07 -23.07 8.88
C ILE A 111 7.61 -23.39 8.61
N GLY A 112 6.85 -22.44 8.09
CA GLY A 112 5.44 -22.71 7.84
C GLY A 112 4.83 -21.84 6.78
N ASN A 113 3.61 -22.17 6.41
CA ASN A 113 2.83 -21.40 5.45
C ASN A 113 1.33 -21.51 5.68
N SER A 114 0.63 -20.59 5.04
CA SER A 114 -0.80 -20.69 4.81
C SER A 114 -1.15 -19.87 3.58
N SER A 115 -1.78 -20.51 2.58
CA SER A 115 -2.28 -19.80 1.41
C SER A 115 -3.71 -19.28 1.57
N THR A 116 -4.26 -19.26 2.78
CA THR A 116 -5.59 -18.69 3.01
C THR A 116 -5.55 -17.18 2.89
N SER A 117 -6.60 -16.58 2.34
CA SER A 117 -6.70 -15.15 2.14
C SER A 117 -8.16 -14.74 1.99
N ALA A 118 -8.42 -13.45 2.08
CA ALA A 118 -9.67 -12.85 1.64
C ALA A 118 -9.38 -11.86 0.50
N ALA A 119 -10.41 -11.46 -0.24
CA ALA A 119 -10.27 -10.35 -1.18
C ALA A 119 -9.73 -9.10 -0.47
N PRO A 120 -9.02 -8.19 -1.16
CA PRO A 120 -8.44 -7.00 -0.54
C PRO A 120 -9.45 -6.20 0.31
N GLU A 121 -10.66 -5.99 -0.20
CA GLU A 121 -11.74 -5.28 0.50
C GLU A 121 -12.28 -6.02 1.74
N ALA A 122 -12.07 -7.34 1.82
CA ALA A 122 -12.58 -8.23 2.87
C ALA A 122 -11.50 -8.66 3.88
N GLY A 123 -10.39 -7.92 3.96
CA GLY A 123 -9.31 -8.14 4.92
C GLY A 123 -7.98 -8.55 4.30
N GLY A 124 -7.97 -8.94 3.01
CA GLY A 124 -6.75 -9.25 2.26
C GLY A 124 -6.00 -10.48 2.74
N SER A 125 -4.69 -10.48 2.51
CA SER A 125 -3.73 -11.52 2.89
C SER A 125 -3.46 -11.59 4.40
N LEU A 126 -2.89 -12.71 4.84
CA LEU A 126 -2.51 -12.91 6.24
C LEU A 126 -1.46 -11.92 6.75
N PRO A 127 -0.42 -11.52 5.99
CA PRO A 127 0.49 -10.46 6.42
C PRO A 127 -0.24 -9.16 6.74
N ARG A 128 -1.21 -8.76 5.90
CA ARG A 128 -2.03 -7.57 6.15
C ARG A 128 -2.87 -7.68 7.42
N HIS A 129 -3.32 -8.88 7.77
CA HIS A 129 -3.99 -9.12 9.05
C HIS A 129 -3.07 -8.92 10.24
N TYR A 130 -1.82 -9.40 10.21
CA TYR A 130 -0.87 -9.12 11.29
C TYR A 130 -0.57 -7.62 11.38
N TYR A 131 -0.33 -6.97 10.25
CA TYR A 131 0.09 -5.56 10.23
C TYR A 131 -1.01 -4.59 10.66
N ALA A 132 -2.28 -4.96 10.50
CA ALA A 132 -3.40 -4.13 10.89
C ALA A 132 -4.00 -4.49 12.26
N ARG A 133 -3.52 -5.56 12.91
CA ARG A 133 -4.01 -5.98 14.23
C ARG A 133 -3.20 -5.36 15.36
N PRO A 134 -3.85 -4.99 16.48
CA PRO A 134 -3.13 -4.64 17.69
C PRO A 134 -2.15 -5.75 18.08
N ARG A 135 -0.91 -5.36 18.39
CA ARG A 135 0.17 -6.26 18.81
C ARG A 135 0.62 -7.30 17.77
N GLY A 136 0.20 -7.18 16.51
CA GLY A 136 0.55 -8.14 15.47
C GLY A 136 2.03 -8.13 15.12
N LEU A 137 2.67 -6.96 15.14
CA LEU A 137 4.11 -6.84 14.88
C LEU A 137 4.94 -7.40 16.03
N GLU A 138 4.51 -7.22 17.27
CA GLU A 138 5.14 -7.81 18.46
C GLU A 138 5.06 -9.34 18.44
N PHE A 139 3.92 -9.90 17.98
CA PHE A 139 3.79 -11.33 17.76
C PHE A 139 4.75 -11.82 16.68
N LEU A 140 4.79 -11.16 15.52
CA LEU A 140 5.70 -11.51 14.43
C LEU A 140 7.18 -11.40 14.83
N PHE A 141 7.54 -10.39 15.63
CA PHE A 141 8.89 -10.31 16.21
C PHE A 141 9.19 -11.49 17.14
N ALA A 142 8.21 -11.93 17.95
CA ALA A 142 8.36 -13.09 18.81
C ALA A 142 8.53 -14.40 18.02
N GLU A 143 7.85 -14.58 16.89
CA GLU A 143 8.09 -15.70 15.98
C GLU A 143 9.51 -15.66 15.42
N TYR A 144 9.86 -14.53 14.80
CA TYR A 144 11.15 -14.30 14.16
C TYR A 144 12.34 -14.52 15.10
N SER A 145 12.27 -13.98 16.32
CA SER A 145 13.31 -14.09 17.35
C SER A 145 13.36 -15.45 18.03
N ARG A 146 12.34 -16.30 17.86
CA ARG A 146 12.27 -17.66 18.42
C ARG A 146 12.25 -18.72 17.32
N ASN A 147 12.98 -18.45 16.24
CA ASN A 147 13.25 -19.39 15.15
C ASN A 147 12.01 -19.90 14.40
N ASN A 148 10.93 -19.12 14.34
CA ASN A 148 9.77 -19.40 13.52
C ASN A 148 9.77 -18.44 12.31
N LEU A 149 9.65 -18.97 11.09
CA LEU A 149 9.54 -18.16 9.86
C LEU A 149 8.43 -18.69 8.96
N TYR A 150 7.44 -17.83 8.69
CA TYR A 150 6.32 -18.18 7.83
C TYR A 150 6.37 -17.49 6.47
N VAL A 151 5.90 -18.20 5.45
CA VAL A 151 5.70 -17.70 4.09
C VAL A 151 4.20 -17.57 3.84
N TYR A 152 3.76 -16.40 3.41
CA TYR A 152 2.37 -16.12 3.07
C TYR A 152 2.25 -15.44 1.71
N PRO A 153 1.34 -15.89 0.82
CA PRO A 153 1.05 -15.17 -0.42
C PRO A 153 0.42 -13.78 -0.18
N GLU A 154 0.74 -12.80 -1.03
CA GLU A 154 0.18 -11.45 -0.97
C GLU A 154 -1.30 -11.37 -1.39
N HIS A 155 -1.76 -12.30 -2.24
CA HIS A 155 -3.14 -12.40 -2.71
C HIS A 155 -3.82 -11.05 -3.04
N ARG A 156 -3.35 -10.38 -4.10
CA ARG A 156 -3.84 -9.11 -4.66
C ARG A 156 -3.66 -7.85 -3.79
N ASP A 157 -2.98 -7.93 -2.64
CA ASP A 157 -2.61 -6.78 -1.81
C ASP A 157 -1.42 -5.98 -2.36
N HIS A 158 -0.77 -6.48 -3.41
CA HIS A 158 0.40 -5.86 -4.05
C HIS A 158 0.35 -6.03 -5.58
N ASP A 159 -0.85 -5.87 -6.15
CA ASP A 159 -1.09 -5.92 -7.59
C ASP A 159 -1.21 -4.51 -8.18
N PRO A 160 -0.67 -4.25 -9.39
CA PRO A 160 -0.81 -2.98 -10.10
C PRO A 160 -2.25 -2.43 -10.16
N GLY A 161 -2.43 -1.19 -9.74
CA GLY A 161 -3.72 -0.51 -9.66
C GLY A 161 -3.80 0.40 -8.43
N ARG A 162 -4.99 0.91 -8.13
CA ARG A 162 -5.23 1.82 -7.00
C ARG A 162 -6.53 1.54 -6.26
N ASN A 163 -7.61 1.30 -7.01
CA ASN A 163 -8.99 1.14 -6.49
C ASN A 163 -9.72 -0.08 -7.04
N GLY A 164 -8.97 -1.18 -7.25
CA GLY A 164 -9.51 -2.48 -7.60
C GLY A 164 -9.97 -2.64 -9.06
N PRO A 165 -10.78 -3.68 -9.33
CA PRO A 165 -11.13 -4.10 -10.69
C PRO A 165 -11.74 -2.98 -11.56
N GLY A 166 -11.46 -3.03 -12.86
CA GLY A 166 -11.86 -2.07 -13.89
C GLY A 166 -10.87 -0.93 -14.09
N GLY A 167 -9.67 -1.03 -13.54
CA GLY A 167 -8.65 0.02 -13.65
C GLY A 167 -7.95 -0.06 -15.00
N THR A 168 -7.47 1.07 -15.51
CA THR A 168 -6.62 1.10 -16.70
C THR A 168 -5.43 2.00 -16.41
N GLY A 169 -4.23 1.52 -16.73
CA GLY A 169 -2.99 2.25 -16.54
C GLY A 169 -2.83 3.35 -17.59
N PRO A 170 -1.83 4.24 -17.42
CA PRO A 170 -1.50 5.27 -18.41
C PRO A 170 -1.09 4.68 -19.77
N ASP A 171 -0.73 3.40 -19.81
CA ASP A 171 -0.40 2.61 -21.00
C ASP A 171 -1.62 1.92 -21.65
N GLY A 172 -2.84 2.18 -21.16
CA GLY A 172 -4.06 1.55 -21.68
C GLY A 172 -4.24 0.09 -21.24
N LEU A 173 -3.35 -0.46 -20.41
CA LEU A 173 -3.45 -1.84 -19.93
C LEU A 173 -4.33 -1.93 -18.68
N PRO A 174 -5.08 -3.03 -18.47
CA PRO A 174 -5.85 -3.23 -17.24
C PRO A 174 -4.96 -3.18 -15.99
N ARG A 175 -5.42 -2.46 -14.97
CA ARG A 175 -4.81 -2.29 -13.65
C ARG A 175 -5.86 -2.57 -12.58
N ASP A 176 -6.20 -3.84 -12.43
CA ASP A 176 -7.32 -4.31 -11.60
C ASP A 176 -6.95 -4.50 -10.12
N GLY A 177 -5.74 -4.12 -9.72
CA GLY A 177 -5.25 -4.20 -8.36
C GLY A 177 -5.53 -2.94 -7.52
N TYR A 178 -5.01 -2.96 -6.31
CA TYR A 178 -5.10 -1.85 -5.35
C TYR A 178 -3.75 -1.19 -5.10
N GLY A 179 -2.71 -1.58 -5.85
CA GLY A 179 -1.32 -1.21 -5.64
C GLY A 179 -0.79 -1.87 -4.37
N ASP A 180 0.16 -1.22 -3.69
CA ASP A 180 0.67 -1.68 -2.39
C ASP A 180 -0.27 -1.32 -1.24
N LEU A 181 -0.90 -2.33 -0.63
CA LEU A 181 -1.79 -2.18 0.52
C LEU A 181 -1.11 -2.47 1.88
N PHE A 182 0.18 -2.79 1.89
CA PHE A 182 0.86 -3.08 3.16
C PHE A 182 1.21 -1.77 3.90
N PRO A 183 0.80 -1.61 5.17
CA PRO A 183 1.12 -0.40 5.92
C PRO A 183 2.56 -0.38 6.45
N THR A 184 3.29 -1.50 6.35
CA THR A 184 4.68 -1.63 6.80
C THR A 184 5.40 -2.74 6.03
N ASN A 185 6.74 -2.66 6.03
CA ASN A 185 7.65 -3.70 5.58
C ASN A 185 8.38 -4.28 6.80
N THR A 186 8.64 -5.59 6.83
CA THR A 186 9.20 -6.26 8.01
C THR A 186 10.16 -7.38 7.60
N PRO A 187 11.11 -7.77 8.47
CA PRO A 187 11.93 -8.96 8.26
C PRO A 187 11.31 -10.21 8.91
N TYR A 188 10.07 -10.16 9.41
CA TYR A 188 9.53 -11.20 10.29
C TYR A 188 8.91 -12.40 9.57
N LEU A 189 8.47 -12.18 8.33
CA LEU A 189 7.83 -13.17 7.48
C LEU A 189 8.30 -12.97 6.04
N VAL A 190 7.97 -13.92 5.16
CA VAL A 190 8.17 -13.77 3.71
C VAL A 190 6.81 -13.63 3.05
N ILE A 191 6.61 -12.54 2.31
CA ILE A 191 5.41 -12.36 1.49
C ILE A 191 5.75 -12.77 0.05
N SER A 192 5.07 -13.78 -0.49
CA SER A 192 5.28 -14.22 -1.88
C SER A 192 4.30 -13.54 -2.84
N GLN A 193 4.77 -13.09 -4.00
CA GLN A 193 3.91 -12.52 -5.04
C GLN A 193 3.03 -13.62 -5.64
N GLY A 194 1.71 -13.42 -5.59
CA GLY A 194 0.71 -14.35 -6.12
C GLY A 194 -0.20 -14.93 -5.05
N SER A 195 -0.76 -16.10 -5.33
CA SER A 195 -1.73 -16.82 -4.48
C SER A 195 -1.18 -18.20 -4.09
N SER A 196 -2.05 -19.17 -3.78
CA SER A 196 -1.68 -20.53 -3.40
C SER A 196 -0.65 -21.15 -4.35
N GLY A 197 0.44 -21.68 -3.78
CA GLY A 197 1.56 -22.24 -4.53
C GLY A 197 2.72 -21.26 -4.78
N SER A 198 2.50 -19.95 -4.67
CA SER A 198 3.56 -18.94 -4.82
C SER A 198 4.59 -18.95 -3.69
N ASP A 199 4.21 -19.51 -2.54
CA ASP A 199 4.99 -19.74 -1.34
C ASP A 199 5.96 -20.93 -1.47
N GLN A 200 5.64 -21.91 -2.33
CA GLN A 200 6.39 -23.15 -2.48
C GLN A 200 7.89 -22.98 -2.82
N PRO A 201 8.29 -22.09 -3.75
CA PRO A 201 9.71 -21.83 -4.02
C PRO A 201 10.48 -21.38 -2.78
N PHE A 202 9.87 -20.53 -1.95
CA PHE A 202 10.48 -20.00 -0.74
C PHE A 202 10.57 -21.07 0.35
N LEU A 203 9.51 -21.86 0.57
CA LEU A 203 9.54 -22.97 1.53
C LEU A 203 10.65 -23.96 1.21
N ARG A 204 10.80 -24.35 -0.07
CA ARG A 204 11.87 -25.24 -0.51
C ARG A 204 13.26 -24.64 -0.28
N ALA A 205 13.45 -23.38 -0.64
CA ALA A 205 14.73 -22.70 -0.45
C ALA A 205 15.10 -22.57 1.04
N ILE A 206 14.14 -22.20 1.88
CA ILE A 206 14.35 -22.08 3.33
C ILE A 206 14.68 -23.44 3.94
N ALA A 207 13.91 -24.50 3.61
CA ALA A 207 14.18 -25.85 4.13
C ALA A 207 15.59 -26.33 3.78
N SER A 208 16.00 -26.18 2.51
CA SER A 208 17.36 -26.51 2.05
C SER A 208 18.42 -25.65 2.72
N THR A 209 18.18 -24.35 2.91
CA THR A 209 19.11 -23.42 3.58
C THR A 209 19.31 -23.81 5.05
N LEU A 210 18.24 -24.17 5.76
CA LEU A 210 18.29 -24.66 7.13
C LEU A 210 19.09 -25.96 7.24
N ALA A 211 19.00 -26.84 6.24
CA ALA A 211 19.77 -28.07 6.19
C ALA A 211 21.27 -27.82 5.93
N ALA A 212 21.59 -26.76 5.18
CA ALA A 212 22.94 -26.46 4.69
C ALA A 212 23.88 -25.86 5.74
N PHE A 213 23.34 -25.16 6.75
CA PHE A 213 24.18 -24.60 7.83
C PHE A 213 25.07 -25.66 8.45
N ARG A 214 26.26 -25.26 8.86
CA ARG A 214 27.13 -26.12 9.66
C ARG A 214 26.44 -26.46 11.00
N PRO A 215 26.53 -27.71 11.50
CA PRO A 215 25.82 -28.13 12.71
C PRO A 215 26.01 -27.19 13.91
N GLU A 216 27.26 -26.82 14.18
CA GLU A 216 27.65 -25.94 15.28
C GLU A 216 27.14 -24.51 15.10
N VAL A 217 27.06 -24.03 13.85
CA VAL A 217 26.57 -22.70 13.50
C VAL A 217 25.07 -22.62 13.65
N LYS A 218 24.32 -23.59 13.09
CA LYS A 218 22.86 -23.65 13.20
C LYS A 218 22.42 -23.66 14.66
N ARG A 219 23.06 -24.49 15.48
CA ARG A 219 22.79 -24.56 16.92
C ARG A 219 23.03 -23.21 17.60
N LYS A 220 24.21 -22.60 17.39
CA LYS A 220 24.56 -21.32 18.02
C LYS A 220 23.60 -20.20 17.62
N LEU A 221 23.22 -20.14 16.34
CA LEU A 221 22.24 -19.18 15.83
C LEU A 221 20.84 -19.44 16.42
N ALA A 222 20.41 -20.69 16.52
CA ALA A 222 19.10 -21.05 17.08
C ALA A 222 19.01 -20.69 18.57
N GLU A 223 20.01 -21.03 19.38
CA GLU A 223 20.08 -20.70 20.80
C GLU A 223 20.06 -19.18 21.05
N ALA A 224 20.71 -18.43 20.16
CA ALA A 224 20.73 -16.96 20.21
C ALA A 224 19.49 -16.30 19.60
N GLY A 225 18.56 -17.08 19.02
CA GLY A 225 17.40 -16.58 18.29
C GLY A 225 17.74 -15.79 17.02
N MET A 226 18.89 -16.07 16.42
CA MET A 226 19.47 -15.41 15.24
C MET A 226 19.41 -16.25 13.96
N LEU A 227 18.82 -17.45 14.01
CA LEU A 227 18.72 -18.34 12.84
C LEU A 227 17.82 -17.75 11.75
N MET A 228 16.58 -17.38 12.06
CA MET A 228 15.67 -16.77 11.07
C MET A 228 16.11 -15.36 10.63
N PRO A 229 16.71 -14.52 11.50
CA PRO A 229 17.43 -13.34 11.04
C PRO A 229 18.50 -13.63 9.98
N THR A 230 19.29 -14.67 10.16
CA THR A 230 20.31 -15.08 9.20
C THR A 230 19.71 -15.61 7.90
N VAL A 231 18.63 -16.39 7.96
CA VAL A 231 17.91 -16.85 6.76
C VAL A 231 17.34 -15.67 5.97
N GLN A 232 16.77 -14.67 6.64
CA GLN A 232 16.27 -13.45 5.99
C GLN A 232 17.40 -12.61 5.38
N MET A 233 18.57 -12.55 6.02
CA MET A 233 19.76 -11.94 5.42
C MET A 233 20.15 -12.68 4.13
N LEU A 234 20.26 -14.02 4.18
CA LEU A 234 20.63 -14.84 3.02
C LEU A 234 19.64 -14.68 1.87
N LEU A 235 18.33 -14.77 2.14
CA LEU A 235 17.27 -14.56 1.15
C LEU A 235 17.45 -13.26 0.34
N ARG A 236 17.91 -12.20 1.01
CA ARG A 236 18.02 -10.85 0.43
C ARG A 236 19.36 -10.64 -0.25
N VAL A 237 20.46 -11.00 0.39
CA VAL A 237 21.81 -10.78 -0.12
C VAL A 237 22.13 -11.66 -1.33
N THR A 238 21.44 -12.79 -1.48
CA THR A 238 21.62 -13.69 -2.62
C THR A 238 20.52 -13.53 -3.68
N SER A 239 19.69 -12.48 -3.60
CA SER A 239 18.64 -12.28 -4.60
C SER A 239 19.23 -12.01 -5.98
N ARG A 240 18.63 -12.60 -7.01
CA ARG A 240 19.00 -12.38 -8.42
C ARG A 240 18.74 -10.95 -8.91
N ARG A 241 18.08 -10.12 -8.10
CA ARG A 241 17.87 -8.70 -8.37
C ARG A 241 19.11 -7.86 -8.10
N LEU A 242 20.09 -8.38 -7.37
CA LEU A 242 21.30 -7.64 -7.02
C LEU A 242 22.32 -7.85 -8.14
N GLU A 243 22.77 -6.76 -8.73
CA GLU A 243 23.85 -6.73 -9.72
C GLU A 243 25.19 -6.56 -9.00
N ASP A 244 25.22 -5.76 -7.93
CA ASP A 244 26.41 -5.45 -7.15
C ASP A 244 26.19 -5.62 -5.63
N PRO A 245 27.26 -5.84 -4.83
CA PRO A 245 27.14 -5.93 -3.37
C PRO A 245 26.50 -4.70 -2.70
N GLY A 246 26.66 -3.52 -3.31
CA GLY A 246 26.08 -2.26 -2.83
C GLY A 246 24.55 -2.22 -2.93
N ASP A 247 23.95 -3.01 -3.83
CA ASP A 247 22.48 -3.08 -3.99
C ASP A 247 21.78 -3.58 -2.73
N TYR A 248 22.51 -4.29 -1.86
CA TYR A 248 22.00 -4.71 -0.56
C TYR A 248 21.56 -3.53 0.32
N LEU A 249 22.11 -2.33 0.14
CA LEU A 249 21.71 -1.14 0.89
C LEU A 249 20.62 -0.32 0.18
N THR A 250 19.91 -0.91 -0.79
CA THR A 250 18.87 -0.24 -1.59
C THR A 250 17.54 -1.00 -1.53
N GLY A 251 16.46 -0.37 -2.00
CA GLY A 251 15.15 -1.01 -2.12
C GLY A 251 15.12 -2.27 -2.99
N ARG A 252 16.14 -2.53 -3.84
CA ARG A 252 16.21 -3.73 -4.69
C ARG A 252 16.27 -5.02 -3.87
N ALA A 253 17.06 -5.04 -2.79
CA ALA A 253 17.21 -6.19 -1.88
C ALA A 253 16.06 -6.32 -0.86
N HIS A 254 15.30 -5.24 -0.68
CA HIS A 254 14.33 -5.11 0.41
C HIS A 254 12.88 -4.93 -0.06
N PRO A 255 12.38 -5.72 -1.04
CA PRO A 255 10.98 -5.60 -1.42
C PRO A 255 10.06 -6.07 -0.28
N THR A 256 8.86 -5.51 -0.25
CA THR A 256 7.78 -5.94 0.66
C THR A 256 7.25 -7.32 0.26
N VAL A 257 7.14 -7.55 -1.06
CA VAL A 257 6.70 -8.81 -1.64
C VAL A 257 7.79 -9.37 -2.55
N PHE A 258 8.13 -10.63 -2.35
CA PHE A 258 9.17 -11.35 -3.08
C PHE A 258 8.58 -12.14 -4.24
N ARG A 259 9.24 -12.08 -5.40
CA ARG A 259 8.90 -12.92 -6.56
C ARG A 259 9.77 -14.17 -6.55
N GLY A 260 9.17 -15.33 -6.84
CA GLY A 260 9.92 -16.59 -6.93
C GLY A 260 10.99 -16.58 -8.03
N SER A 261 10.83 -15.75 -9.06
CA SER A 261 11.83 -15.53 -10.13
C SER A 261 13.16 -14.96 -9.61
N ASP A 262 13.07 -14.17 -8.54
CA ASP A 262 14.17 -13.37 -8.01
C ASP A 262 14.97 -14.13 -6.93
N LEU A 263 14.49 -15.31 -6.57
CA LEU A 263 15.07 -16.19 -5.56
C LEU A 263 16.24 -16.97 -6.16
N ASP A 264 17.36 -17.05 -5.44
CA ASP A 264 18.46 -17.95 -5.76
C ASP A 264 18.68 -18.99 -4.66
N PRO A 265 18.01 -20.15 -4.73
CA PRO A 265 18.12 -21.17 -3.68
C PRO A 265 19.53 -21.76 -3.56
N GLY A 266 20.29 -21.84 -4.66
CA GLY A 266 21.65 -22.37 -4.66
C GLY A 266 22.59 -21.45 -3.88
N ALA A 267 22.56 -20.15 -4.20
CA ALA A 267 23.36 -19.17 -3.49
C ALA A 267 22.98 -19.04 -2.00
N MET A 268 21.69 -19.19 -1.63
CA MET A 268 21.28 -19.24 -0.22
C MET A 268 21.89 -20.42 0.53
N VAL A 269 21.83 -21.62 -0.07
CA VAL A 269 22.38 -22.87 0.48
C VAL A 269 23.89 -22.79 0.65
N GLU A 270 24.60 -22.31 -0.37
CA GLU A 270 26.04 -22.06 -0.30
C GLU A 270 26.39 -21.00 0.74
N GLY A 271 25.63 -19.91 0.78
CA GLY A 271 25.79 -18.83 1.76
C GLY A 271 25.66 -19.33 3.20
N ALA A 272 24.65 -20.15 3.50
CA ALA A 272 24.47 -20.78 4.81
C ALA A 272 25.64 -21.69 5.18
N HIS A 273 26.12 -22.50 4.23
CA HIS A 273 27.22 -23.42 4.47
C HIS A 273 28.58 -22.72 4.68
N ARG A 274 28.78 -21.55 4.06
CA ARG A 274 29.99 -20.73 4.23
C ARG A 274 30.09 -20.05 5.60
N ILE A 275 28.99 -19.86 6.31
CA ILE A 275 29.03 -19.22 7.63
C ILE A 275 29.73 -20.15 8.62
N THR A 276 30.72 -19.62 9.34
CA THR A 276 31.45 -20.31 10.40
C THR A 276 31.19 -19.67 11.76
N LEU A 277 31.59 -20.33 12.84
CA LEU A 277 31.45 -19.76 14.20
C LEU A 277 32.18 -18.43 14.38
N SER A 278 33.29 -18.19 13.68
CA SER A 278 34.04 -16.94 13.76
C SER A 278 33.47 -15.82 12.87
N SER A 279 32.52 -16.14 11.99
CA SER A 279 31.94 -15.23 11.00
C SER A 279 30.40 -15.21 11.06
N LEU A 280 29.83 -15.29 12.27
CA LEU A 280 28.37 -15.26 12.44
C LEU A 280 27.82 -13.89 12.01
N PRO A 281 26.70 -13.82 11.28
CA PRO A 281 26.10 -12.54 10.90
C PRO A 281 25.60 -11.72 12.10
N PRO A 282 25.71 -10.39 12.05
CA PRO A 282 25.18 -9.52 13.10
C PRO A 282 23.67 -9.30 12.96
N VAL A 283 23.05 -8.65 13.94
CA VAL A 283 21.65 -8.18 13.86
C VAL A 283 21.55 -6.68 14.11
N ALA A 284 20.80 -5.98 13.26
CA ALA A 284 20.42 -4.59 13.51
C ALA A 284 19.19 -4.57 14.44
N LEU A 285 19.30 -3.84 15.55
CA LEU A 285 18.20 -3.60 16.48
C LEU A 285 17.99 -2.10 16.63
N ILE A 286 16.73 -1.66 16.60
CA ILE A 286 16.33 -0.25 16.63
C ILE A 286 15.30 0.03 17.72
N ARG A 287 15.29 1.27 18.22
CA ARG A 287 14.31 1.77 19.18
C ARG A 287 14.04 3.26 18.97
N ALA A 288 12.76 3.65 18.99
CA ALA A 288 12.38 5.04 19.02
C ALA A 288 12.74 5.67 20.39
N GLU A 289 13.43 6.81 20.38
CA GLU A 289 13.79 7.54 21.60
C GLU A 289 12.90 8.76 21.83
N ARG A 290 12.57 9.46 20.75
CA ARG A 290 11.68 10.63 20.75
C ARG A 290 11.07 10.80 19.37
N GLU A 291 9.81 11.21 19.31
CA GLU A 291 9.16 11.56 18.05
C GLU A 291 8.19 12.73 18.21
N ASP A 292 7.93 13.42 17.10
CA ASP A 292 6.79 14.32 16.98
C ASP A 292 5.49 13.50 17.09
N GLY A 293 4.48 14.06 17.76
CA GLY A 293 3.19 13.39 17.96
C GLY A 293 2.02 14.18 17.39
N ALA A 294 0.96 13.47 17.02
CA ALA A 294 -0.34 14.04 16.65
C ALA A 294 -1.31 14.05 17.86
N ARG A 295 -2.12 15.10 17.98
CA ARG A 295 -3.14 15.19 19.04
C ARG A 295 -4.46 14.60 18.55
N SER A 296 -4.99 13.63 19.30
CA SER A 296 -6.31 13.06 19.04
C SER A 296 -7.42 14.11 19.18
N GLY A 297 -8.36 14.10 18.24
CA GLY A 297 -9.46 15.05 18.14
C GLY A 297 -9.12 16.39 17.48
N ILE A 298 -7.82 16.66 17.23
CA ILE A 298 -7.34 17.90 16.61
C ILE A 298 -6.64 17.56 15.29
N ASP A 299 -5.58 16.76 15.37
CA ASP A 299 -4.74 16.41 14.24
C ASP A 299 -5.21 15.11 13.56
N HIS A 300 -5.89 14.23 14.31
CA HIS A 300 -6.52 13.00 13.78
C HIS A 300 -7.77 12.62 14.58
N PHE A 301 -8.66 11.81 13.98
CA PHE A 301 -10.02 11.60 14.52
C PHE A 301 -10.38 10.15 14.86
N GLU A 302 -9.43 9.24 14.68
CA GLU A 302 -9.58 7.82 15.02
C GLU A 302 -9.71 7.60 16.53
N PRO A 303 -10.85 7.09 17.04
CA PRO A 303 -11.00 6.79 18.46
C PRO A 303 -10.07 5.64 18.88
N GLY A 304 -9.27 5.87 19.92
CA GLY A 304 -8.42 4.84 20.53
C GLY A 304 -7.20 4.40 19.69
N ARG A 305 -6.95 5.01 18.52
CA ARG A 305 -5.75 4.74 17.70
C ARG A 305 -4.76 5.89 17.80
N THR A 306 -3.48 5.60 17.67
CA THR A 306 -2.39 6.58 17.60
C THR A 306 -1.71 6.53 16.22
N GLU A 307 -0.63 7.29 16.03
CA GLU A 307 0.26 7.15 14.87
C GLU A 307 1.17 5.92 14.99
N VAL A 308 1.27 5.27 16.15
CA VAL A 308 2.08 4.07 16.35
C VAL A 308 1.30 2.83 15.90
N LEU A 309 1.76 2.21 14.81
CA LEU A 309 1.24 0.92 14.35
C LEU A 309 1.95 -0.25 15.05
N GLY A 310 3.25 -0.11 15.27
CA GLY A 310 4.03 -1.00 16.12
C GLY A 310 5.42 -0.47 16.41
N ASP A 311 5.99 -0.93 17.51
CA ASP A 311 7.33 -0.56 17.97
C ASP A 311 8.00 -1.82 18.53
N THR A 312 8.83 -2.44 17.70
CA THR A 312 9.55 -3.68 18.01
C THR A 312 11.05 -3.47 17.76
N PRO A 313 11.92 -4.31 18.34
CA PRO A 313 13.36 -4.15 18.19
C PRO A 313 13.91 -4.23 16.76
N ALA A 314 13.12 -4.58 15.74
CA ALA A 314 13.56 -4.54 14.34
C ALA A 314 12.59 -3.80 13.41
N VAL A 315 11.46 -3.28 13.91
CA VAL A 315 10.47 -2.55 13.11
C VAL A 315 9.86 -1.41 13.94
N ILE A 316 10.00 -0.18 13.45
CA ILE A 316 9.26 0.99 13.93
C ILE A 316 8.26 1.34 12.82
N ALA A 317 6.97 1.05 13.04
CA ALA A 317 5.92 1.28 12.05
C ALA A 317 4.98 2.40 12.48
N ARG A 318 4.73 3.36 11.59
CA ARG A 318 3.89 4.54 11.83
C ARG A 318 2.83 4.73 10.76
N VAL A 319 1.66 5.24 11.17
CA VAL A 319 0.63 5.78 10.28
C VAL A 319 0.63 7.29 10.42
N PHE A 320 0.85 8.01 9.32
CA PHE A 320 0.98 9.47 9.31
C PHE A 320 -0.40 10.15 9.35
N ARG A 321 -0.96 10.33 10.55
CA ARG A 321 -2.32 10.85 10.73
C ARG A 321 -2.40 12.35 10.95
N GLY A 322 -1.46 12.92 11.70
CA GLY A 322 -1.54 14.33 12.10
C GLY A 322 -1.23 15.30 10.97
N SER A 323 -1.73 16.52 11.11
CA SER A 323 -1.79 17.56 10.08
C SER A 323 -0.46 18.21 9.67
N ALA A 324 0.61 18.07 10.46
CA ALA A 324 1.90 18.69 10.14
C ALA A 324 2.55 18.06 8.90
N ARG A 325 3.24 18.88 8.09
CA ARG A 325 3.88 18.48 6.82
C ARG A 325 4.91 17.38 6.98
N GLU A 326 5.62 17.34 8.10
CA GLU A 326 6.67 16.35 8.37
C GLU A 326 6.53 15.73 9.76
N ARG A 327 7.15 14.56 9.94
CA ARG A 327 7.38 13.92 11.24
C ARG A 327 8.88 13.79 11.45
N ARG A 328 9.31 14.12 12.66
CA ARG A 328 10.67 13.83 13.13
C ARG A 328 10.65 12.71 14.15
N ILE A 329 11.62 11.81 14.02
CA ILE A 329 11.88 10.73 14.98
C ILE A 329 13.38 10.61 15.22
N THR A 330 13.77 10.48 16.48
CA THR A 330 15.12 10.08 16.87
C THR A 330 15.11 8.58 17.14
N VAL A 331 15.96 7.84 16.45
CA VAL A 331 16.07 6.39 16.55
C VAL A 331 17.49 6.02 16.96
N SER A 332 17.60 5.11 17.92
CA SER A 332 18.85 4.47 18.29
C SER A 332 18.91 3.06 17.74
N ALA A 333 20.04 2.72 17.12
CA ALA A 333 20.43 1.38 16.71
C ALA A 333 21.52 0.77 17.63
N ALA A 334 21.85 1.44 18.74
CA ALA A 334 22.99 1.07 19.58
C ALA A 334 22.88 -0.31 20.26
N GLU A 335 21.67 -0.88 20.33
CA GLU A 335 21.44 -2.23 20.86
C GLU A 335 21.74 -3.33 19.83
N SER A 336 22.06 -2.97 18.58
CA SER A 336 22.55 -3.90 17.55
C SER A 336 23.77 -4.65 18.05
N ARG A 337 23.88 -5.94 17.69
CA ARG A 337 24.92 -6.80 18.25
C ARG A 337 25.46 -7.85 17.29
N ASP A 338 26.69 -8.25 17.57
CA ASP A 338 27.41 -9.34 16.93
C ASP A 338 27.69 -10.43 17.97
N LEU A 339 27.46 -11.71 17.64
CA LEU A 339 27.64 -12.80 18.61
C LEU A 339 29.10 -13.05 18.99
N ASN A 340 30.05 -12.57 18.18
CA ASN A 340 31.48 -12.66 18.43
C ASN A 340 32.06 -11.34 18.98
N GLY A 341 31.21 -10.35 19.28
CA GLY A 341 31.63 -9.05 19.80
C GLY A 341 32.42 -8.21 18.80
N LYS A 342 32.33 -8.49 17.49
CA LYS A 342 33.00 -7.69 16.46
C LYS A 342 32.45 -6.25 16.41
N PRO A 343 33.29 -5.25 16.10
CA PRO A 343 32.82 -3.88 15.94
C PRO A 343 31.84 -3.78 14.78
N LEU A 344 30.80 -2.96 14.96
CA LEU A 344 29.73 -2.79 13.98
C LEU A 344 29.84 -1.44 13.26
N ARG A 345 29.67 -1.46 11.93
CA ARG A 345 29.45 -0.27 11.10
C ARG A 345 27.97 -0.12 10.81
N PHE A 346 27.42 1.08 10.97
CA PHE A 346 25.98 1.37 10.82
C PHE A 346 25.67 2.04 9.48
N PHE A 347 24.61 1.57 8.83
CA PHE A 347 24.12 2.10 7.57
C PHE A 347 22.62 2.39 7.68
N TRP A 348 22.21 3.54 7.14
CA TRP A 348 20.82 3.99 7.11
C TRP A 348 20.50 4.37 5.67
N ALA A 349 19.44 3.80 5.11
CA ALA A 349 19.10 4.00 3.70
C ALA A 349 17.60 4.14 3.49
N VAL A 350 17.19 5.06 2.62
CA VAL A 350 15.81 5.15 2.14
C VAL A 350 15.63 4.02 1.11
N LEU A 351 14.79 3.04 1.45
CA LEU A 351 14.53 1.86 0.63
C LEU A 351 13.30 2.04 -0.27
N ARG A 352 12.35 2.87 0.18
CA ARG A 352 11.13 3.24 -0.54
C ARG A 352 10.73 4.66 -0.12
N GLY A 353 10.29 5.48 -1.07
CA GLY A 353 10.00 6.90 -0.86
C GLY A 353 10.90 7.78 -1.72
N ASP A 354 10.76 9.09 -1.56
CA ASP A 354 11.63 10.06 -2.23
C ASP A 354 12.90 10.30 -1.38
N PRO A 355 14.08 9.82 -1.82
CA PRO A 355 15.32 10.00 -1.08
C PRO A 355 15.77 11.47 -1.00
N ALA A 356 15.30 12.35 -1.89
CA ALA A 356 15.60 13.78 -1.81
C ALA A 356 14.76 14.49 -0.73
N ALA A 357 13.61 13.92 -0.37
CA ALA A 357 12.69 14.51 0.60
C ALA A 357 12.89 13.97 2.03
N VAL A 358 13.28 12.70 2.18
CA VAL A 358 13.57 12.08 3.48
C VAL A 358 14.96 12.46 3.95
N ARG A 359 15.07 13.03 5.16
CA ARG A 359 16.35 13.48 5.74
C ARG A 359 16.78 12.57 6.87
N ILE A 360 18.04 12.11 6.84
CA ILE A 360 18.65 11.30 7.90
C ILE A 360 19.89 12.05 8.41
N ARG A 361 19.84 12.51 9.66
CA ARG A 361 20.95 13.22 10.33
C ARG A 361 21.52 12.33 11.43
N TYR A 362 22.76 11.89 11.27
CA TYR A 362 23.47 11.14 12.32
C TYR A 362 23.72 12.01 13.55
N LEU A 363 23.57 11.43 14.74
CA LEU A 363 23.69 12.14 16.01
C LEU A 363 24.99 11.79 16.78
N ASN A 364 25.79 10.88 16.23
CA ASN A 364 27.09 10.47 16.75
C ASN A 364 28.00 9.96 15.62
N GLU A 365 29.31 9.87 15.90
CA GLU A 365 30.33 9.48 14.92
C GLU A 365 30.17 8.03 14.45
N GLU A 366 29.77 7.12 15.35
CA GLU A 366 29.52 5.71 15.02
C GLU A 366 28.29 5.54 14.10
N ARG A 367 27.47 6.58 13.96
CA ARG A 367 26.18 6.56 13.25
C ARG A 367 25.20 5.55 13.80
N SER A 368 25.34 5.15 15.07
CA SER A 368 24.39 4.26 15.74
C SER A 368 23.12 4.99 16.19
N ARG A 369 23.05 6.32 16.08
CA ARG A 369 21.85 7.11 16.35
C ARG A 369 21.59 8.11 15.22
N ALA A 370 20.32 8.27 14.83
CA ALA A 370 19.92 9.20 13.79
C ALA A 370 18.61 9.93 14.13
N GLU A 371 18.52 11.20 13.78
CA GLU A 371 17.25 11.91 13.62
C GLU A 371 16.80 11.78 12.16
N ILE A 372 15.57 11.33 11.98
CA ILE A 372 14.95 11.08 10.69
C ILE A 372 13.78 12.03 10.54
N THR A 373 13.70 12.71 9.41
CA THR A 373 12.56 13.55 9.04
C THR A 373 11.88 12.98 7.80
N VAL A 374 10.59 12.67 7.92
CA VAL A 374 9.76 12.12 6.85
C VAL A 374 8.66 13.13 6.51
N PRO A 375 8.61 13.67 5.28
CA PRO A 375 7.49 14.50 4.84
C PRO A 375 6.28 13.64 4.47
N PHE A 376 5.08 14.21 4.61
CA PHE A 376 3.88 13.65 4.00
C PHE A 376 4.00 13.75 2.48
N HIS A 377 3.64 12.68 1.79
CA HIS A 377 3.63 12.60 0.33
C HIS A 377 2.40 11.83 -0.12
N ASP A 378 1.94 12.18 -1.32
CA ASP A 378 0.88 11.46 -2.00
C ASP A 378 1.39 10.08 -2.48
N ARG A 379 0.45 9.21 -2.81
CA ARG A 379 0.75 7.93 -3.48
C ARG A 379 1.55 8.16 -4.77
N PHE A 380 2.57 7.34 -4.99
CA PHE A 380 3.51 7.46 -6.11
C PHE A 380 3.90 6.09 -6.67
N ALA A 381 4.29 6.06 -7.94
CA ALA A 381 4.80 4.88 -8.61
C ALA A 381 6.17 4.47 -8.07
N LEU A 382 6.41 3.17 -7.86
CA LEU A 382 7.71 2.67 -7.44
C LEU A 382 8.73 2.80 -8.58
N PRO A 383 9.92 3.38 -8.33
CA PRO A 383 10.94 3.50 -9.37
C PRO A 383 11.35 2.16 -9.99
N SER A 384 11.39 1.08 -9.21
CA SER A 384 11.75 -0.25 -9.68
C SER A 384 10.61 -1.01 -10.38
N ASP A 385 9.37 -0.54 -10.22
CA ASP A 385 8.18 -1.14 -10.84
C ASP A 385 7.12 -0.04 -11.02
N PRO A 386 7.20 0.77 -12.10
CA PRO A 386 6.32 1.94 -12.27
C PRO A 386 4.83 1.59 -12.40
N ALA A 387 4.48 0.33 -12.63
CA ALA A 387 3.10 -0.14 -12.65
C ALA A 387 2.48 -0.24 -11.25
N LEU A 388 3.32 -0.27 -10.21
CA LEU A 388 2.91 -0.45 -8.83
C LEU A 388 3.06 0.85 -8.05
N GLU A 389 1.96 1.29 -7.45
CA GLU A 389 1.93 2.51 -6.65
C GLU A 389 1.88 2.22 -5.16
N THR A 390 2.57 3.04 -4.37
CA THR A 390 2.64 2.97 -2.91
C THR A 390 2.50 4.36 -2.30
N ASN A 391 2.08 4.41 -1.05
CA ASN A 391 1.91 5.59 -0.21
C ASN A 391 2.70 5.41 1.11
N ARG A 392 3.80 4.66 1.05
CA ARG A 392 4.64 4.31 2.19
C ARG A 392 6.09 4.70 1.96
N VAL A 393 6.75 5.16 3.02
CA VAL A 393 8.22 5.28 3.10
C VAL A 393 8.77 4.10 3.90
N ASP A 394 9.84 3.48 3.39
CA ASP A 394 10.64 2.49 4.10
C ASP A 394 12.07 2.99 4.24
N ILE A 395 12.58 3.00 5.47
CA ILE A 395 13.99 3.27 5.78
C ILE A 395 14.59 2.02 6.41
N GLY A 396 15.68 1.54 5.83
CA GLY A 396 16.44 0.40 6.32
C GLY A 396 17.57 0.84 7.24
N VAL A 397 17.75 0.11 8.33
CA VAL A 397 18.90 0.20 9.22
C VAL A 397 19.66 -1.12 9.19
N PHE A 398 20.95 -1.05 8.93
CA PHE A 398 21.83 -2.21 8.76
C PHE A 398 23.07 -2.04 9.61
N VAL A 399 23.61 -3.17 10.07
CA VAL A 399 24.95 -3.22 10.64
C VAL A 399 25.84 -4.20 9.89
N HIS A 400 27.13 -3.93 9.83
CA HIS A 400 28.11 -4.80 9.21
C HIS A 400 29.27 -5.08 10.17
N ASN A 401 29.58 -6.36 10.40
CA ASN A 401 30.60 -6.79 11.39
C ASN A 401 32.00 -7.03 10.79
N GLY A 402 32.15 -6.90 9.48
CA GLY A 402 33.40 -7.15 8.75
C GLY A 402 33.26 -8.29 7.74
N ASP A 403 32.37 -9.25 8.00
CA ASP A 403 32.13 -10.39 7.13
C ASP A 403 30.74 -10.35 6.49
N TRP A 404 29.72 -9.94 7.26
CA TRP A 404 28.32 -9.97 6.87
C TRP A 404 27.59 -8.68 7.23
N TYR A 405 26.66 -8.30 6.37
CA TYR A 405 25.57 -7.40 6.75
C TYR A 405 24.56 -8.12 7.63
N SER A 406 23.87 -7.39 8.51
CA SER A 406 22.67 -7.87 9.16
C SER A 406 21.50 -7.95 8.19
N PRO A 407 20.42 -8.71 8.49
CA PRO A 407 19.13 -8.41 7.91
C PRO A 407 18.71 -6.95 8.22
N PRO A 408 17.82 -6.34 7.42
CA PRO A 408 17.32 -5.00 7.69
C PRO A 408 16.49 -4.95 8.98
N ALA A 409 16.70 -3.90 9.78
CA ALA A 409 15.64 -3.34 10.59
C ALA A 409 14.92 -2.22 9.80
N PHE A 410 13.62 -2.03 10.02
CA PHE A 410 12.82 -1.09 9.23
C PHE A 410 12.20 0.02 10.07
N ILE A 411 12.18 1.22 9.51
CA ILE A 411 11.40 2.36 10.00
C ILE A 411 10.45 2.73 8.86
N THR A 412 9.14 2.63 9.10
CA THR A 412 8.13 2.80 8.05
C THR A 412 7.09 3.85 8.41
N TYR A 413 6.66 4.61 7.40
CA TYR A 413 5.58 5.58 7.51
C TYR A 413 4.56 5.32 6.40
N TYR A 414 3.32 5.03 6.79
CA TYR A 414 2.18 4.87 5.89
C TYR A 414 1.32 6.13 5.88
N MET A 415 1.08 6.71 4.71
CA MET A 415 0.26 7.91 4.51
C MET A 415 -1.10 7.52 3.94
N PRO A 416 -2.23 7.66 4.65
CA PRO A 416 -3.55 7.22 4.15
C PRO A 416 -3.90 7.83 2.78
N ASP A 417 -4.13 7.00 1.76
CA ASP A 417 -4.38 7.46 0.37
C ASP A 417 -5.75 8.13 0.19
N ASN A 418 -6.66 7.95 1.15
CA ASN A 418 -7.95 8.64 1.20
C ASN A 418 -7.84 10.08 1.75
N GLU A 419 -6.65 10.53 2.13
CA GLU A 419 -6.40 11.91 2.54
C GLU A 419 -5.64 12.67 1.45
N ALA A 420 -6.21 13.80 1.00
CA ALA A 420 -5.52 14.74 0.13
C ALA A 420 -5.17 16.00 0.92
N ARG A 421 -3.88 16.34 0.97
CA ARG A 421 -3.35 17.43 1.79
C ARG A 421 -2.65 18.47 0.93
N THR A 422 -2.88 19.74 1.23
CA THR A 422 -2.19 20.85 0.59
C THR A 422 -1.43 21.65 1.64
N TYR A 423 -0.17 22.02 1.35
CA TYR A 423 0.68 22.82 2.22
C TYR A 423 1.19 24.06 1.48
N LEU A 424 1.44 25.14 2.22
CA LEU A 424 2.19 26.29 1.74
C LEU A 424 3.69 25.96 1.62
N GLY A 425 4.45 26.80 0.91
CA GLY A 425 5.90 26.60 0.72
C GLY A 425 6.68 26.47 2.03
N ASP A 426 6.23 27.18 3.08
CA ASP A 426 6.79 27.14 4.44
C ASP A 426 6.31 25.96 5.30
N GLY A 427 5.45 25.09 4.76
CA GLY A 427 4.96 23.88 5.41
C GLY A 427 3.69 24.03 6.24
N ARG A 428 3.09 25.24 6.32
CA ARG A 428 1.75 25.41 6.91
C ARG A 428 0.70 24.67 6.09
N VAL A 429 -0.18 23.90 6.75
CA VAL A 429 -1.28 23.19 6.09
C VAL A 429 -2.35 24.17 5.59
N VAL A 430 -2.83 23.97 4.38
CA VAL A 430 -3.89 24.76 3.74
C VAL A 430 -5.22 24.06 3.90
N ASP A 431 -5.29 22.80 3.43
CA ASP A 431 -6.46 21.96 3.60
C ASP A 431 -6.09 20.47 3.72
N ILE A 432 -7.00 19.73 4.33
CA ILE A 432 -7.01 18.26 4.34
C ILE A 432 -8.43 17.81 4.00
N GLY A 433 -8.59 17.02 2.95
CA GLY A 433 -9.84 16.32 2.66
C GLY A 433 -9.68 14.83 2.94
N TYR A 434 -10.60 14.26 3.71
CA TYR A 434 -10.50 12.89 4.26
C TYR A 434 -11.26 11.82 3.45
N GLY A 435 -11.77 12.20 2.28
CA GLY A 435 -12.49 11.34 1.33
C GLY A 435 -11.97 11.52 -0.09
N ALA A 436 -10.66 11.68 -0.25
CA ALA A 436 -10.03 11.79 -1.55
C ALA A 436 -10.19 10.50 -2.37
N GLY A 437 -10.18 10.64 -3.68
CA GLY A 437 -10.34 9.54 -4.62
C GLY A 437 -9.72 9.84 -5.97
N SER A 438 -9.81 8.88 -6.87
CA SER A 438 -9.24 8.98 -8.21
C SER A 438 -10.32 8.77 -9.26
N ALA A 439 -10.32 9.62 -10.28
CA ALA A 439 -11.09 9.39 -11.49
C ALA A 439 -10.33 8.47 -12.45
N ARG A 440 -11.07 7.67 -13.23
CA ARG A 440 -10.54 6.86 -14.33
C ARG A 440 -11.52 6.84 -15.49
N ALA A 441 -10.99 6.65 -16.69
CA ALA A 441 -11.78 6.53 -17.90
C ALA A 441 -11.17 5.49 -18.85
N SER A 442 -12.04 4.77 -19.55
CA SER A 442 -11.70 3.80 -20.59
C SER A 442 -12.71 3.89 -21.74
N VAL A 443 -12.29 3.49 -22.93
CA VAL A 443 -13.19 3.40 -24.08
C VAL A 443 -14.02 2.13 -23.96
N ALA A 444 -15.34 2.27 -23.90
CA ALA A 444 -16.30 1.18 -23.79
C ALA A 444 -16.76 0.69 -25.17
N ASP A 445 -16.92 1.60 -26.12
CA ASP A 445 -17.25 1.30 -27.51
C ASP A 445 -16.23 1.98 -28.44
N TRP A 446 -15.30 1.18 -28.96
CA TRP A 446 -14.26 1.67 -29.84
C TRP A 446 -14.77 2.06 -31.22
N ASP A 447 -15.83 1.43 -31.73
CA ASP A 447 -16.38 1.77 -33.04
C ASP A 447 -16.99 3.17 -33.00
N GLU A 448 -17.83 3.44 -31.99
CA GLU A 448 -18.40 4.77 -31.76
C GLU A 448 -17.33 5.81 -31.41
N PHE A 449 -16.27 5.41 -30.68
CA PHE A 449 -15.15 6.30 -30.38
C PHE A 449 -14.44 6.78 -31.65
N PHE A 450 -14.20 5.89 -32.62
CA PHE A 450 -13.62 6.27 -33.90
C PHE A 450 -14.58 7.16 -34.73
N LEU A 451 -15.87 6.82 -34.79
CA LEU A 451 -16.86 7.64 -35.50
C LEU A 451 -16.93 9.07 -34.96
N LEU A 452 -16.89 9.23 -33.63
CA LEU A 452 -16.87 10.53 -32.98
C LEU A 452 -15.62 11.34 -33.34
N LEU A 453 -14.45 10.70 -33.40
CA LEU A 453 -13.22 11.36 -33.84
C LEU A 453 -13.27 11.75 -35.32
N GLU A 454 -13.84 10.90 -36.18
CA GLU A 454 -14.02 11.15 -37.62
C GLU A 454 -14.95 12.34 -37.90
N ALA A 455 -15.95 12.58 -37.04
CA ALA A 455 -16.85 13.73 -37.14
C ALA A 455 -16.14 15.08 -36.97
N GLY A 456 -14.95 15.12 -36.36
CA GLY A 456 -13.99 16.24 -36.38
C GLY A 456 -14.37 17.53 -35.65
N ASP A 457 -15.55 18.08 -35.93
CA ASP A 457 -15.99 19.41 -35.48
C ASP A 457 -16.72 19.39 -34.14
N SER A 458 -17.05 18.20 -33.63
CA SER A 458 -17.72 18.04 -32.33
C SER A 458 -16.84 18.53 -31.18
N LEU A 459 -17.44 19.05 -30.09
CA LEU A 459 -16.68 19.41 -28.89
C LEU A 459 -15.83 18.23 -28.37
N PRO A 460 -16.36 17.00 -28.23
CA PRO A 460 -15.58 15.84 -27.85
C PRO A 460 -14.35 15.58 -28.74
N ALA A 461 -14.50 15.67 -30.08
CA ALA A 461 -13.40 15.48 -31.02
C ALA A 461 -12.31 16.55 -30.86
N ARG A 462 -12.70 17.83 -30.73
CA ARG A 462 -11.76 18.95 -30.52
C ARG A 462 -11.00 18.82 -29.21
N LEU A 463 -11.67 18.40 -28.14
CA LEU A 463 -11.03 18.19 -26.83
C LEU A 463 -10.00 17.04 -26.89
N LEU A 464 -10.35 15.91 -27.53
CA LEU A 464 -9.41 14.80 -27.70
C LEU A 464 -8.22 15.18 -28.59
N GLU A 465 -8.47 15.84 -29.72
CA GLU A 465 -7.41 16.29 -30.62
C GLU A 465 -6.45 17.27 -29.93
N GLY A 466 -6.98 18.18 -29.11
CA GLY A 466 -6.17 19.09 -28.30
C GLY A 466 -5.28 18.41 -27.26
N ARG A 467 -5.60 17.17 -26.83
CA ARG A 467 -4.81 16.39 -25.85
C ARG A 467 -3.87 15.39 -26.50
N LEU A 468 -4.23 14.86 -27.67
CA LEU A 468 -3.43 13.94 -28.48
C LEU A 468 -2.38 14.67 -29.33
N GLY A 469 -2.72 15.85 -29.83
CA GLY A 469 -2.00 16.53 -30.91
C GLY A 469 -2.45 16.06 -32.29
N THR A 470 -2.35 16.96 -33.28
CA THR A 470 -2.93 16.77 -34.62
C THR A 470 -2.46 15.50 -35.33
N ARG A 471 -1.18 15.14 -35.23
CA ARG A 471 -0.63 13.94 -35.89
C ARG A 471 -1.15 12.65 -35.29
N ALA A 472 -1.11 12.54 -33.96
CA ALA A 472 -1.62 11.37 -33.25
C ALA A 472 -3.14 11.23 -33.46
N ALA A 473 -3.89 12.34 -33.40
CA ALA A 473 -5.34 12.33 -33.67
C ALA A 473 -5.66 11.91 -35.11
N ALA A 474 -4.95 12.44 -36.11
CA ALA A 474 -5.12 12.03 -37.51
C ALA A 474 -4.81 10.54 -37.71
N ARG A 475 -3.75 10.04 -37.09
CA ARG A 475 -3.41 8.63 -37.19
C ARG A 475 -4.46 7.75 -36.50
N LEU A 476 -4.89 8.13 -35.30
CA LEU A 476 -5.93 7.43 -34.56
C LEU A 476 -7.23 7.34 -35.40
N ARG A 477 -7.68 8.44 -36.02
CA ARG A 477 -8.83 8.45 -36.94
C ARG A 477 -8.68 7.42 -38.06
N SER A 478 -7.52 7.35 -38.70
CA SER A 478 -7.29 6.44 -39.83
C SER A 478 -7.33 4.94 -39.46
N LEU A 479 -7.21 4.59 -38.17
CA LEU A 479 -7.35 3.21 -37.70
C LEU A 479 -8.80 2.75 -37.60
N GLY A 480 -9.77 3.68 -37.62
CA GLY A 480 -11.18 3.37 -37.43
C GLY A 480 -11.73 2.38 -38.46
N THR A 481 -11.35 2.51 -39.74
CA THR A 481 -11.77 1.57 -40.79
C THR A 481 -11.25 0.15 -40.55
N GLU A 482 -9.99 0.03 -40.14
CA GLU A 482 -9.37 -1.28 -39.87
C GLU A 482 -9.98 -1.92 -38.62
N TYR A 483 -10.18 -1.14 -37.56
CA TYR A 483 -10.81 -1.62 -36.34
C TYR A 483 -12.25 -2.08 -36.60
N ARG A 484 -13.06 -1.31 -37.34
CA ARG A 484 -14.44 -1.70 -37.70
C ARG A 484 -14.49 -3.00 -38.49
N ALA A 485 -13.53 -3.22 -39.39
CA ALA A 485 -13.43 -4.49 -40.12
C ALA A 485 -13.12 -5.67 -39.18
N ALA A 486 -12.18 -5.48 -38.23
CA ALA A 486 -11.88 -6.48 -37.21
C ALA A 486 -13.08 -6.73 -36.27
N SER A 487 -13.81 -5.67 -35.90
CA SER A 487 -14.95 -5.78 -34.99
C SER A 487 -16.18 -6.43 -35.63
N ALA A 488 -16.44 -6.17 -36.91
CA ALA A 488 -17.46 -6.89 -37.66
C ALA A 488 -17.23 -8.41 -37.64
N ALA A 489 -15.98 -8.86 -37.81
CA ALA A 489 -15.63 -10.27 -37.72
C ALA A 489 -15.84 -10.85 -36.31
N ALA A 490 -15.55 -10.07 -35.26
CA ALA A 490 -15.77 -10.48 -33.87
C ALA A 490 -17.26 -10.60 -33.52
N ARG A 491 -18.10 -9.67 -34.01
CA ARG A 491 -19.57 -9.71 -33.86
C ARG A 491 -20.16 -10.94 -34.55
N GLU A 492 -19.78 -11.19 -35.80
CA GLU A 492 -20.22 -12.38 -36.54
C GLU A 492 -19.81 -13.69 -35.83
N ALA A 493 -18.59 -13.76 -35.29
CA ALA A 493 -18.15 -14.91 -34.51
C ALA A 493 -18.94 -15.09 -33.19
N ALA A 494 -19.33 -13.99 -32.54
CA ALA A 494 -20.14 -14.02 -31.32
C ALA A 494 -21.58 -14.47 -31.60
N GLU A 495 -22.20 -13.96 -32.68
CA GLU A 495 -23.53 -14.37 -33.13
C GLU A 495 -23.58 -15.86 -33.45
N ARG A 496 -22.65 -16.36 -34.27
CA ARG A 496 -22.53 -17.79 -34.58
C ARG A 496 -22.39 -18.65 -33.32
N ARG A 497 -21.63 -18.18 -32.31
CA ARG A 497 -21.53 -18.88 -31.02
C ARG A 497 -22.87 -18.90 -30.30
N SER A 498 -23.56 -17.77 -30.23
CA SER A 498 -24.88 -17.66 -29.59
C SER A 498 -25.90 -18.58 -30.25
N GLU A 499 -25.89 -18.68 -31.58
CA GLU A 499 -26.74 -19.59 -32.36
C GLU A 499 -26.46 -21.07 -32.01
N ILE A 500 -25.18 -21.46 -31.95
CA ILE A 500 -24.77 -22.83 -31.55
C ILE A 500 -25.22 -23.13 -30.12
N GLU A 501 -25.04 -22.18 -29.18
CA GLU A 501 -25.46 -22.34 -27.79
C GLU A 501 -27.00 -22.40 -27.64
N ALA A 502 -27.74 -21.63 -28.43
CA ALA A 502 -29.19 -21.65 -28.46
C ALA A 502 -29.74 -22.97 -29.04
N ALA A 503 -29.14 -23.46 -30.13
CA ALA A 503 -29.49 -24.75 -30.74
C ALA A 503 -29.26 -25.93 -29.77
N GLY A 504 -28.19 -25.88 -28.98
CA GLY A 504 -27.94 -26.87 -27.92
C GLY A 504 -28.92 -26.81 -26.74
N LYS A 505 -29.50 -25.64 -26.45
CA LYS A 505 -30.51 -25.47 -25.39
C LYS A 505 -31.93 -25.87 -25.83
N ALA A 506 -32.23 -25.79 -27.13
CA ALA A 506 -33.54 -26.11 -27.71
C ALA A 506 -33.81 -27.61 -27.95
N GLY A 507 -33.10 -28.51 -27.24
CA GLY A 507 -33.29 -29.96 -27.34
C GLY A 507 -32.37 -30.68 -28.33
N GLY A 508 -31.44 -29.96 -29.00
CA GLY A 508 -30.36 -30.57 -29.78
C GLY A 508 -29.21 -31.07 -28.91
N LYS A 509 -28.51 -32.14 -29.32
CA LYS A 509 -27.21 -32.50 -28.70
C LYS A 509 -26.22 -31.36 -28.99
N SER A 510 -25.71 -30.71 -27.94
CA SER A 510 -24.63 -29.71 -28.05
C SER A 510 -23.39 -30.37 -28.68
N ASP A 511 -23.01 -29.97 -29.90
CA ASP A 511 -21.75 -30.38 -30.53
C ASP A 511 -20.57 -29.69 -29.82
N PRO A 512 -19.80 -30.41 -28.96
CA PRO A 512 -18.72 -29.80 -28.19
C PRO A 512 -17.59 -29.30 -29.08
N LYS A 513 -17.42 -29.88 -30.28
CA LYS A 513 -16.38 -29.51 -31.24
C LYS A 513 -16.75 -28.20 -31.94
N ALA A 514 -18.01 -28.04 -32.37
CA ALA A 514 -18.51 -26.78 -32.92
C ALA A 514 -18.46 -25.64 -31.89
N LEU A 515 -18.81 -25.91 -30.63
CA LEU A 515 -18.72 -24.91 -29.55
C LEU A 515 -17.27 -24.54 -29.21
N ALA A 516 -16.35 -25.51 -29.21
CA ALA A 516 -14.92 -25.23 -29.04
C ALA A 516 -14.36 -24.41 -30.21
N ALA A 517 -14.74 -24.73 -31.45
CA ALA A 517 -14.34 -23.99 -32.65
C ALA A 517 -14.88 -22.55 -32.65
N SER A 518 -16.14 -22.33 -32.26
CA SER A 518 -16.72 -20.98 -32.19
C SER A 518 -16.10 -20.14 -31.07
N ARG A 519 -15.77 -20.75 -29.92
CA ARG A 519 -14.99 -20.09 -28.86
C ARG A 519 -13.61 -19.66 -29.35
N LYS A 520 -12.92 -20.54 -30.08
CA LYS A 520 -11.61 -20.22 -30.67
C LYS A 520 -11.72 -19.10 -31.71
N ALA A 521 -12.69 -19.17 -32.61
CA ALA A 521 -12.92 -18.15 -33.64
C ALA A 521 -13.20 -16.77 -33.02
N LEU A 522 -14.05 -16.71 -31.98
CA LEU A 522 -14.31 -15.47 -31.24
C LEU A 522 -13.06 -14.96 -30.52
N ALA A 523 -12.25 -15.84 -29.93
CA ALA A 523 -11.00 -15.46 -29.28
C ALA A 523 -9.97 -14.90 -30.29
N ASP A 524 -9.84 -15.54 -31.46
CA ASP A 524 -8.95 -15.09 -32.53
C ASP A 524 -9.41 -13.74 -33.12
N ALA A 525 -10.72 -13.54 -33.31
CA ALA A 525 -11.27 -12.28 -33.80
C ALA A 525 -11.05 -11.13 -32.79
N ARG A 526 -11.30 -11.37 -31.49
CA ARG A 526 -11.00 -10.39 -30.42
C ARG A 526 -9.51 -10.09 -30.30
N LYS A 527 -8.65 -11.07 -30.59
CA LYS A 527 -7.21 -10.86 -30.64
C LYS A 527 -6.83 -9.93 -31.79
N ALA A 528 -7.50 -10.03 -32.94
CA ALA A 528 -7.29 -9.13 -34.08
C ALA A 528 -7.74 -7.69 -33.77
N GLU A 529 -8.91 -7.49 -33.16
CA GLU A 529 -9.36 -6.16 -32.68
C GLU A 529 -8.30 -5.52 -31.78
N ARG A 530 -7.83 -6.28 -30.78
CA ARG A 530 -6.80 -5.84 -29.84
C ARG A 530 -5.49 -5.51 -30.55
N ALA A 531 -5.09 -6.32 -31.54
CA ALA A 531 -3.85 -6.10 -32.29
C ALA A 531 -3.87 -4.76 -33.04
N VAL A 532 -5.02 -4.31 -33.55
CA VAL A 532 -5.16 -2.97 -34.15
C VAL A 532 -4.92 -1.88 -33.10
N LEU A 533 -5.53 -2.03 -31.91
CA LEU A 533 -5.44 -1.03 -30.84
C LEU A 533 -4.06 -0.95 -30.16
N GLU A 534 -3.36 -2.07 -30.06
CA GLU A 534 -2.04 -2.19 -29.41
C GLU A 534 -0.88 -1.97 -30.40
N ARG A 535 -1.17 -1.79 -31.69
CA ARG A 535 -0.13 -1.62 -32.72
C ARG A 535 0.68 -0.35 -32.49
N LYS A 536 1.97 -0.52 -32.23
CA LYS A 536 2.93 0.57 -32.04
C LYS A 536 3.35 1.16 -33.38
N GLU A 537 3.24 2.46 -33.51
CA GLU A 537 3.58 3.20 -34.73
C GLU A 537 4.26 4.52 -34.40
N ARG A 538 4.83 5.19 -35.40
CA ARG A 538 5.58 6.45 -35.21
C ARG A 538 4.80 7.52 -34.45
N ASP A 539 3.55 7.76 -34.84
CA ASP A 539 2.68 8.78 -34.22
C ASP A 539 1.84 8.22 -33.04
N LEU A 540 1.90 6.91 -32.80
CA LEU A 540 1.24 6.19 -31.69
C LEU A 540 2.22 5.18 -31.08
N PRO A 541 3.30 5.63 -30.41
CA PRO A 541 4.41 4.76 -29.98
C PRO A 541 4.01 3.70 -28.95
N ALA A 542 2.92 3.94 -28.21
CA ALA A 542 2.34 3.00 -27.25
C ALA A 542 1.05 2.32 -27.76
N GLY A 543 0.65 2.58 -29.02
CA GLY A 543 -0.61 2.12 -29.59
C GLY A 543 -1.78 3.08 -29.38
N ALA A 544 -2.88 2.83 -30.09
CA ALA A 544 -4.11 3.62 -30.07
C ALA A 544 -4.82 3.56 -28.70
N ALA A 545 -4.89 2.38 -28.08
CA ALA A 545 -5.48 2.21 -26.74
C ALA A 545 -4.80 3.10 -25.69
N ALA A 546 -3.46 3.06 -25.66
CA ALA A 546 -2.67 3.88 -24.75
C ALA A 546 -2.85 5.38 -25.02
N ALA A 547 -2.82 5.79 -26.30
CA ALA A 547 -3.00 7.19 -26.67
C ALA A 547 -4.37 7.74 -26.23
N ALA A 548 -5.44 6.98 -26.46
CA ALA A 548 -6.78 7.34 -26.00
C ALA A 548 -6.86 7.41 -24.46
N ALA A 549 -6.30 6.41 -23.75
CA ALA A 549 -6.26 6.41 -22.29
C ALA A 549 -5.52 7.64 -21.73
N VAL A 550 -4.37 8.01 -22.29
CA VAL A 550 -3.64 9.23 -21.91
C VAL A 550 -4.47 10.49 -22.17
N ALA A 551 -5.14 10.59 -23.32
CA ALA A 551 -5.95 11.75 -23.64
C ALA A 551 -7.16 11.90 -22.70
N LEU A 552 -7.86 10.81 -22.42
CA LEU A 552 -8.96 10.77 -21.46
C LEU A 552 -8.49 11.07 -20.03
N GLY A 553 -7.34 10.52 -19.62
CA GLY A 553 -6.72 10.83 -18.32
C GLY A 553 -6.41 12.32 -18.18
N ARG A 554 -5.82 12.94 -19.21
CA ARG A 554 -5.57 14.39 -19.22
C ARG A 554 -6.86 15.23 -19.15
N LEU A 555 -7.97 14.75 -19.71
CA LEU A 555 -9.27 15.43 -19.57
C LEU A 555 -9.85 15.26 -18.16
N LEU A 556 -9.68 14.09 -17.54
CA LEU A 556 -10.08 13.89 -16.14
C LEU A 556 -9.32 14.79 -15.18
N GLU A 557 -8.03 15.00 -15.42
CA GLU A 557 -7.15 15.81 -14.57
C GLU A 557 -7.25 17.32 -14.85
N ASP A 558 -7.97 17.74 -15.89
CA ASP A 558 -8.02 19.14 -16.32
C ASP A 558 -8.93 19.99 -15.41
N PRO A 559 -8.36 20.91 -14.59
CA PRO A 559 -9.17 21.77 -13.72
C PRO A 559 -9.96 22.84 -14.50
N GLY A 560 -9.60 23.11 -15.75
CA GLY A 560 -10.24 24.09 -16.63
C GLY A 560 -11.42 23.51 -17.43
N LEU A 561 -11.56 22.18 -17.52
CA LEU A 561 -12.50 21.52 -18.45
C LEU A 561 -13.90 22.14 -18.41
N TRP A 562 -14.51 22.22 -17.22
CA TRP A 562 -15.81 22.87 -17.04
C TRP A 562 -15.77 24.37 -17.36
N SER A 563 -14.85 25.10 -16.72
CA SER A 563 -14.85 26.57 -16.73
C SER A 563 -14.64 27.14 -18.14
N ASP A 564 -13.78 26.49 -18.93
CA ASP A 564 -13.43 26.92 -20.29
C ASP A 564 -14.51 26.55 -21.31
N ASN A 565 -15.45 25.67 -20.94
CA ASN A 565 -16.48 25.12 -21.84
C ASN A 565 -17.91 25.23 -21.26
N ALA A 566 -18.14 26.12 -20.29
CA ALA A 566 -19.38 26.16 -19.51
C ALA A 566 -20.65 26.31 -20.37
N GLU A 567 -20.62 27.18 -21.39
CA GLU A 567 -21.76 27.34 -22.31
C GLU A 567 -22.04 26.07 -23.13
N ALA A 568 -20.99 25.38 -23.55
CA ALA A 568 -21.13 24.15 -24.32
C ALA A 568 -21.69 23.01 -23.45
N PHE A 569 -21.23 22.92 -22.19
CA PHE A 569 -21.79 21.98 -21.22
C PHE A 569 -23.24 22.27 -20.87
N ALA A 570 -23.64 23.55 -20.73
CA ALA A 570 -25.03 23.91 -20.51
C ALA A 570 -25.94 23.42 -21.66
N ARG A 571 -25.48 23.53 -22.92
CA ARG A 571 -26.22 23.00 -24.08
C ARG A 571 -26.29 21.48 -24.07
N LEU A 572 -25.18 20.79 -23.74
CA LEU A 572 -25.14 19.33 -23.63
C LEU A 572 -26.06 18.83 -22.51
N GLU A 573 -26.05 19.47 -21.35
CA GLU A 573 -26.91 19.15 -20.20
C GLU A 573 -28.40 19.31 -20.54
N ALA A 574 -28.77 20.38 -21.26
CA ALA A 574 -30.14 20.62 -21.70
C ALA A 574 -30.67 19.52 -22.64
N GLY A 575 -29.79 18.94 -23.47
CA GLY A 575 -30.12 17.80 -24.34
C GLY A 575 -29.97 16.42 -23.68
N ALA A 576 -29.44 16.35 -22.45
CA ALA A 576 -29.14 15.09 -21.79
C ALA A 576 -30.36 14.46 -21.10
N GLY A 577 -30.33 13.14 -20.93
CA GLY A 577 -31.38 12.42 -20.20
C GLY A 577 -31.36 12.70 -18.68
N LYS A 578 -32.50 12.47 -18.00
CA LYS A 578 -32.67 12.69 -16.55
C LYS A 578 -31.57 12.07 -15.68
N LYS A 579 -31.05 10.90 -16.06
CA LYS A 579 -29.96 10.24 -15.32
C LYS A 579 -28.65 11.03 -15.35
N ALA A 580 -28.32 11.64 -16.49
CA ALA A 580 -27.11 12.44 -16.64
C ALA A 580 -27.24 13.76 -15.88
N GLN A 581 -28.40 14.42 -15.97
CA GLN A 581 -28.71 15.64 -15.23
C GLN A 581 -28.63 15.40 -13.71
N ALA A 582 -29.24 14.32 -13.21
CA ALA A 582 -29.18 13.97 -11.78
C ALA A 582 -27.74 13.69 -11.30
N ALA A 583 -26.93 12.99 -12.10
CA ALA A 583 -25.53 12.72 -11.76
C ALA A 583 -24.67 14.00 -11.73
N LEU A 584 -24.94 14.95 -12.62
CA LEU A 584 -24.25 16.25 -12.62
C LEU A 584 -24.68 17.10 -11.42
N GLU A 585 -25.98 17.11 -11.09
CA GLU A 585 -26.48 17.81 -9.91
C GLU A 585 -25.85 17.29 -8.62
N GLU A 586 -25.80 15.97 -8.44
CA GLU A 586 -25.19 15.35 -7.25
C GLU A 586 -23.74 15.79 -7.03
N VAL A 587 -22.93 15.81 -8.10
CA VAL A 587 -21.51 16.24 -7.98
C VAL A 587 -21.37 17.75 -7.79
N ARG A 588 -22.26 18.58 -8.38
CA ARG A 588 -22.30 20.03 -8.14
C ARG A 588 -22.62 20.33 -6.68
N GLU A 589 -23.67 19.71 -6.14
CA GLU A 589 -24.07 19.84 -4.73
C GLU A 589 -22.93 19.45 -3.79
N GLU A 590 -22.21 18.37 -4.10
CA GLU A 590 -21.08 17.91 -3.28
C GLU A 590 -19.88 18.86 -3.34
N LEU A 591 -19.58 19.43 -4.51
CA LEU A 591 -18.54 20.47 -4.66
C LEU A 591 -18.90 21.73 -3.86
N VAL A 592 -20.15 22.19 -3.92
CA VAL A 592 -20.64 23.32 -3.11
C VAL A 592 -20.52 22.99 -1.62
N ARG A 593 -20.94 21.79 -1.21
CA ARG A 593 -20.87 21.31 0.18
C ARG A 593 -19.45 21.30 0.74
N TYR A 594 -18.44 20.99 -0.07
CA TYR A 594 -17.02 21.04 0.32
C TYR A 594 -16.37 22.44 0.17
N GLY A 595 -17.14 23.46 -0.21
CA GLY A 595 -16.62 24.80 -0.47
C GLY A 595 -15.64 24.85 -1.65
N LEU A 596 -15.88 24.04 -2.66
CA LEU A 596 -15.10 23.94 -3.92
C LEU A 596 -15.85 24.53 -5.11
N ALA A 597 -17.12 24.89 -4.92
CA ALA A 597 -17.93 25.58 -5.91
C ALA A 597 -18.93 26.52 -5.23
N GLU A 598 -19.45 27.45 -6.01
CA GLU A 598 -20.57 28.31 -5.68
C GLU A 598 -21.66 28.10 -6.73
N GLU A 599 -22.90 28.10 -6.28
CA GLU A 599 -24.07 28.05 -7.16
C GLU A 599 -25.04 29.16 -6.78
N SER A 600 -25.29 30.06 -7.71
CA SER A 600 -26.18 31.20 -7.52
C SER A 600 -26.93 31.53 -8.80
N ALA A 601 -28.24 31.74 -8.69
CA ALA A 601 -29.13 32.05 -9.83
C ALA A 601 -28.94 31.09 -11.03
N GLY A 602 -28.77 29.79 -10.76
CA GLY A 602 -28.56 28.75 -11.77
C GLY A 602 -27.19 28.78 -12.46
N ARG A 603 -26.22 29.54 -11.94
CA ARG A 603 -24.83 29.54 -12.42
C ARG A 603 -23.93 28.80 -11.45
N PHE A 604 -23.39 27.68 -11.91
CA PHE A 604 -22.38 26.90 -11.19
C PHE A 604 -20.96 27.38 -11.55
N ARG A 605 -20.16 27.68 -10.52
CA ARG A 605 -18.78 28.14 -10.67
C ARG A 605 -17.86 27.40 -9.70
N LEU A 606 -16.80 26.78 -10.23
CA LEU A 606 -15.72 26.24 -9.41
C LEU A 606 -14.98 27.38 -8.69
N THR A 607 -14.82 27.24 -7.38
CA THR A 607 -14.05 28.19 -6.58
C THR A 607 -12.60 27.71 -6.50
N ARG A 608 -11.70 28.69 -6.43
CA ARG A 608 -10.32 28.46 -6.00
C ARG A 608 -10.22 28.99 -4.59
N LEU A 609 -9.44 28.34 -3.74
CA LEU A 609 -9.28 28.80 -2.37
C LEU A 609 -8.66 30.21 -2.40
N ARG A 610 -9.45 31.23 -2.04
CA ARG A 610 -8.98 32.61 -1.88
C ARG A 610 -8.74 32.84 -0.39
N LYS A 611 -7.55 33.31 -0.02
CA LYS A 611 -7.27 33.73 1.36
C LYS A 611 -7.25 35.26 1.43
N GLU A 612 -7.87 35.80 2.46
CA GLU A 612 -7.72 37.20 2.84
C GLU A 612 -6.26 37.44 3.29
N GLY A 613 -5.56 38.37 2.64
CA GLY A 613 -4.24 38.85 3.06
C GLY A 613 -3.05 37.96 2.63
N LYS A 614 -2.47 38.30 1.47
CA LYS A 614 -1.05 38.14 1.07
C LYS A 614 -0.38 36.78 1.34
N GLU A 615 -0.58 35.84 0.41
CA GLU A 615 0.37 34.83 -0.11
C GLU A 615 -0.47 33.90 -1.00
N GLU A 616 -0.49 34.19 -2.30
CA GLU A 616 -1.40 33.57 -3.27
C GLU A 616 -1.04 32.10 -3.52
N ALA A 617 -2.00 31.21 -3.31
CA ALA A 617 -2.16 30.09 -4.21
C ALA A 617 -3.53 30.26 -4.89
N ALA A 618 -3.57 30.93 -6.04
CA ALA A 618 -4.70 30.90 -6.97
C ALA A 618 -4.84 29.52 -7.64
N VAL A 619 -4.80 28.45 -6.83
CA VAL A 619 -4.57 27.07 -7.24
C VAL A 619 -5.65 26.19 -6.63
N HIS A 620 -6.06 25.17 -7.37
CA HIS A 620 -6.89 24.11 -6.82
C HIS A 620 -6.09 23.32 -5.79
N THR A 621 -6.65 23.13 -4.61
CA THR A 621 -6.03 22.28 -3.59
C THR A 621 -5.99 20.82 -4.07
N ARG A 622 -5.16 19.97 -3.46
CA ARG A 622 -5.09 18.54 -3.82
C ARG A 622 -6.45 17.86 -3.70
N PHE A 623 -7.18 18.13 -2.62
CA PHE A 623 -8.54 17.64 -2.46
C PHE A 623 -9.50 18.23 -3.51
N GLY A 624 -9.34 19.52 -3.83
CA GLY A 624 -10.08 20.17 -4.92
C GLY A 624 -9.88 19.48 -6.27
N LEU A 625 -8.64 19.14 -6.63
CA LEU A 625 -8.32 18.42 -7.86
C LEU A 625 -8.96 17.02 -7.89
N SER A 626 -8.93 16.28 -6.77
CA SER A 626 -9.62 14.99 -6.64
C SER A 626 -11.12 15.12 -6.94
N MET A 627 -11.79 16.13 -6.37
CA MET A 627 -13.22 16.34 -6.57
C MET A 627 -13.57 16.91 -7.95
N ILE A 628 -12.68 17.70 -8.56
CA ILE A 628 -12.83 18.13 -9.96
C ILE A 628 -12.68 16.93 -10.90
N GLY A 629 -11.76 16.00 -10.62
CA GLY A 629 -11.69 14.73 -11.34
C GLY A 629 -13.01 13.96 -11.31
N ARG A 630 -13.74 13.99 -10.19
CA ARG A 630 -15.09 13.41 -10.09
C ARG A 630 -16.10 14.11 -11.00
N LEU A 631 -16.10 15.44 -11.02
CA LEU A 631 -16.93 16.22 -11.95
C LEU A 631 -16.59 15.83 -13.40
N ASN A 632 -15.31 15.84 -13.75
CA ASN A 632 -14.84 15.52 -15.09
C ASN A 632 -15.22 14.09 -15.50
N ALA A 633 -15.20 13.11 -14.58
CA ALA A 633 -15.69 11.77 -14.88
C ALA A 633 -17.17 11.74 -15.28
N VAL A 634 -18.02 12.52 -14.60
CA VAL A 634 -19.44 12.67 -14.98
C VAL A 634 -19.56 13.36 -16.34
N LEU A 635 -18.83 14.44 -16.57
CA LEU A 635 -18.83 15.16 -17.85
C LEU A 635 -18.43 14.25 -19.01
N LEU A 636 -17.36 13.47 -18.83
CA LEU A 636 -16.85 12.54 -19.84
C LEU A 636 -17.87 11.43 -20.13
N GLY A 637 -18.25 10.65 -19.12
CA GLY A 637 -19.05 9.44 -19.34
C GLY A 637 -20.54 9.70 -19.60
N ARG A 638 -21.06 10.89 -19.26
CA ARG A 638 -22.51 11.17 -19.37
C ARG A 638 -22.87 12.26 -20.39
N LEU A 639 -21.96 13.19 -20.69
CA LEU A 639 -22.25 14.31 -21.58
C LEU A 639 -21.39 14.31 -22.84
N LEU A 640 -20.06 14.18 -22.72
CA LEU A 640 -19.15 14.22 -23.87
C LEU A 640 -19.17 12.93 -24.67
N PHE A 641 -19.21 11.78 -23.99
CA PHE A 641 -19.05 10.46 -24.59
C PHE A 641 -20.11 9.46 -24.09
N PRO A 642 -21.41 9.79 -24.13
CA PRO A 642 -22.45 8.93 -23.56
C PRO A 642 -22.47 7.56 -24.24
N GLY A 643 -22.18 6.50 -23.47
CA GLY A 643 -22.11 5.12 -23.98
C GLY A 643 -20.81 4.74 -24.70
N VAL A 644 -19.94 5.72 -24.97
CA VAL A 644 -18.66 5.53 -25.70
C VAL A 644 -17.49 5.41 -24.74
N VAL A 645 -17.46 6.22 -23.68
CA VAL A 645 -16.43 6.19 -22.63
C VAL A 645 -17.08 5.84 -21.31
N GLU A 646 -16.53 4.82 -20.66
CA GLU A 646 -16.79 4.55 -19.25
C GLU A 646 -15.86 5.43 -18.42
N ALA A 647 -16.44 6.35 -17.65
CA ALA A 647 -15.69 7.19 -16.72
C ALA A 647 -16.33 7.12 -15.34
N GLU A 648 -15.50 6.92 -14.32
CA GLU A 648 -15.93 6.84 -12.94
C GLU A 648 -14.92 7.46 -12.00
N TRP A 649 -15.38 7.81 -10.80
CA TRP A 649 -14.54 8.21 -9.70
C TRP A 649 -14.82 7.31 -8.51
N ARG A 650 -13.75 6.87 -7.84
CA ARG A 650 -13.85 6.03 -6.64
C ARG A 650 -13.05 6.66 -5.51
N PRO A 651 -13.56 6.64 -4.26
CA PRO A 651 -12.74 6.94 -3.09
C PRO A 651 -11.51 6.04 -3.08
N ASN A 652 -10.37 6.58 -2.68
CA ASN A 652 -9.15 5.79 -2.57
C ASN A 652 -9.30 4.76 -1.45
N TYR A 653 -9.04 3.50 -1.78
CA TYR A 653 -9.15 2.42 -0.80
C TYR A 653 -8.05 2.52 0.26
N VAL A 654 -8.47 2.49 1.52
CA VAL A 654 -7.59 2.31 2.68
C VAL A 654 -8.21 1.25 3.57
N ASP A 655 -7.38 0.35 4.10
CA ASP A 655 -7.87 -0.70 4.99
C ASP A 655 -8.57 -0.08 6.23
N PRO A 656 -9.85 -0.40 6.50
CA PRO A 656 -10.60 0.19 7.62
C PRO A 656 -10.02 -0.16 9.00
N ARG A 657 -9.15 -1.16 9.08
CA ARG A 657 -8.37 -1.48 10.29
C ARG A 657 -7.23 -0.48 10.54
N ILE A 658 -6.79 0.22 9.50
CA ILE A 658 -5.73 1.25 9.54
C ILE A 658 -6.33 2.66 9.64
N ALA A 659 -7.28 3.01 8.77
CA ALA A 659 -7.94 4.32 8.82
C ALA A 659 -9.42 4.18 8.43
N SER A 660 -10.29 4.80 9.20
CA SER A 660 -11.72 4.88 8.95
C SER A 660 -12.02 6.06 8.02
N ALA A 661 -13.10 5.94 7.25
CA ALA A 661 -13.51 7.01 6.36
C ALA A 661 -14.04 8.22 7.14
N ALA A 662 -13.67 9.42 6.72
CA ALA A 662 -14.27 10.67 7.20
C ALA A 662 -14.76 11.50 6.01
N GLY A 663 -16.00 11.97 6.08
CA GLY A 663 -16.66 12.64 4.95
C GLY A 663 -16.59 14.15 5.02
N TRP A 664 -15.45 14.72 5.42
CA TRP A 664 -15.29 16.17 5.56
C TRP A 664 -13.97 16.67 4.98
N ARG A 665 -13.90 17.99 4.82
CA ARG A 665 -12.71 18.74 4.45
C ARG A 665 -12.45 19.82 5.49
N ASP A 666 -11.21 19.91 5.97
CA ASP A 666 -10.76 20.96 6.87
C ASP A 666 -9.91 21.98 6.10
N VAL A 667 -10.25 23.27 6.23
CA VAL A 667 -9.54 24.41 5.64
C VAL A 667 -8.96 25.25 6.77
N TYR A 668 -7.64 25.35 6.85
CA TYR A 668 -6.93 25.95 7.97
C TYR A 668 -6.83 27.47 7.85
N LEU A 669 -7.04 28.15 8.97
CA LEU A 669 -7.07 29.61 9.11
C LEU A 669 -5.88 30.08 9.95
N TYR A 670 -5.21 31.13 9.50
CA TYR A 670 -4.02 31.67 10.17
C TYR A 670 -4.20 33.17 10.41
N ALA A 671 -3.67 33.64 11.53
CA ALA A 671 -3.54 35.06 11.84
C ALA A 671 -2.50 35.73 10.93
N PRO A 672 -2.45 37.07 10.84
CA PRO A 672 -1.47 37.81 10.03
C PRO A 672 0.00 37.42 10.26
N GLY A 673 0.36 37.03 11.50
CA GLY A 673 1.70 36.53 11.85
C GLY A 673 1.96 35.04 11.51
N GLY A 674 1.09 34.40 10.75
CA GLY A 674 1.24 33.00 10.32
C GLY A 674 0.93 31.94 11.39
N ARG A 675 0.54 32.34 12.61
CA ARG A 675 0.10 31.43 13.67
C ARG A 675 -1.29 30.84 13.34
N LEU A 676 -1.48 29.55 13.61
CA LEU A 676 -2.77 28.89 13.44
C LEU A 676 -3.83 29.53 14.34
N ALA A 677 -4.92 30.02 13.74
CA ALA A 677 -6.07 30.58 14.45
C ALA A 677 -7.20 29.56 14.62
N GLY A 678 -7.28 28.58 13.72
CA GLY A 678 -8.35 27.59 13.71
C GLY A 678 -8.51 26.94 12.33
N TRP A 679 -9.64 26.29 12.10
CA TRP A 679 -10.00 25.78 10.77
C TRP A 679 -11.51 25.77 10.56
N ARG A 680 -11.92 25.77 9.30
CA ARG A 680 -13.30 25.53 8.86
C ARG A 680 -13.44 24.10 8.37
N ARG A 681 -14.37 23.36 8.95
CA ARG A 681 -14.76 22.04 8.49
C ARG A 681 -15.99 22.13 7.61
N TYR A 682 -15.89 21.59 6.41
CA TYR A 682 -16.98 21.37 5.48
C TYR A 682 -17.41 19.91 5.59
N ALA A 683 -18.62 19.67 6.10
CA ALA A 683 -19.16 18.32 6.33
C ALA A 683 -20.60 18.21 5.81
N PRO A 684 -21.17 16.98 5.72
CA PRO A 684 -22.53 16.79 5.21
C PRO A 684 -23.61 17.46 6.06
N ASP A 685 -23.32 17.75 7.32
CA ASP A 685 -24.20 18.43 8.27
C ASP A 685 -23.90 19.94 8.40
N GLY A 686 -23.15 20.51 7.46
CA GLY A 686 -22.88 21.94 7.33
C GLY A 686 -21.44 22.36 7.61
N ILE A 687 -21.21 23.67 7.56
CA ILE A 687 -19.89 24.28 7.84
C ILE A 687 -19.77 24.52 9.33
N ARG A 688 -18.63 24.16 9.91
CA ARG A 688 -18.31 24.32 11.33
C ARG A 688 -16.94 24.93 11.48
N GLU A 689 -16.76 25.77 12.50
CA GLU A 689 -15.48 26.44 12.73
C GLU A 689 -14.88 25.96 14.04
N PHE A 690 -13.57 25.74 14.04
CA PHE A 690 -12.81 25.27 15.19
C PHE A 690 -11.78 26.31 15.58
N HIS A 691 -11.60 26.46 16.88
CA HIS A 691 -10.46 27.17 17.45
C HIS A 691 -9.18 26.33 17.30
N ALA A 692 -8.00 26.96 17.39
CA ALA A 692 -6.70 26.30 17.20
C ALA A 692 -6.40 25.12 18.15
N ASP A 693 -7.14 25.02 19.27
CA ASP A 693 -7.07 23.90 20.22
C ASP A 693 -8.16 22.83 20.00
N GLY A 694 -8.92 22.91 18.90
CA GLY A 694 -9.90 21.91 18.47
C GLY A 694 -11.28 21.98 19.11
N TRP A 695 -11.62 23.11 19.73
CA TRP A 695 -12.97 23.35 20.22
C TRP A 695 -13.85 23.97 19.13
N LEU A 696 -15.09 23.50 19.03
CA LEU A 696 -16.09 23.98 18.08
C LEU A 696 -16.55 25.38 18.49
N VAL A 697 -16.28 26.39 17.67
CA VAL A 697 -16.66 27.78 17.91
C VAL A 697 -18.17 27.93 17.96
N ARG A 698 -18.67 28.63 18.98
CA ARG A 698 -20.11 28.93 19.17
C ARG A 698 -20.41 30.42 19.11
N GLU A 699 -19.50 31.25 19.60
CA GLU A 699 -19.65 32.70 19.60
C GLU A 699 -18.33 33.37 19.21
N ARG A 700 -18.46 34.53 18.54
CA ARG A 700 -17.34 35.38 18.14
C ARG A 700 -17.50 36.80 18.66
N ASP A 701 -16.39 37.51 18.85
CA ASP A 701 -16.39 38.96 19.08
C ASP A 701 -16.53 39.75 17.78
N GLY A 702 -16.56 41.09 17.88
CA GLY A 702 -16.68 41.99 16.73
C GLY A 702 -15.47 41.99 15.78
N GLN A 703 -14.34 41.37 16.16
CA GLN A 703 -13.18 41.14 15.28
C GLN A 703 -13.21 39.75 14.65
N GLY A 704 -14.27 38.97 14.91
CA GLY A 704 -14.40 37.61 14.42
C GLY A 704 -13.53 36.60 15.18
N ARG A 705 -13.06 36.89 16.39
CA ARG A 705 -12.29 35.93 17.23
C ARG A 705 -13.23 35.11 18.11
N CYS A 706 -12.85 33.87 18.46
CA CYS A 706 -13.70 32.98 19.24
C CYS A 706 -13.82 33.45 20.69
N VAL A 707 -15.03 33.70 21.22
CA VAL A 707 -15.22 34.02 22.65
C VAL A 707 -15.80 32.85 23.43
N ARG A 708 -16.59 31.98 22.78
CA ARG A 708 -17.12 30.76 23.38
C ARG A 708 -17.00 29.59 22.41
N ALA A 709 -16.52 28.45 22.91
CA ALA A 709 -16.43 27.21 22.14
C ALA A 709 -16.91 26.00 22.95
N GLN A 710 -17.32 24.95 22.23
CA GLN A 710 -17.83 23.70 22.76
C GLN A 710 -16.85 22.56 22.45
N ALA A 711 -16.65 21.65 23.40
CA ALA A 711 -15.84 20.47 23.13
C ALA A 711 -16.56 19.53 22.16
N VAL A 712 -15.76 18.76 21.43
CA VAL A 712 -16.25 17.70 20.56
C VAL A 712 -15.53 16.40 20.88
N ARG A 713 -16.17 15.28 20.56
CA ARG A 713 -15.57 13.95 20.55
C ARG A 713 -15.88 13.26 19.23
N TYR A 714 -15.08 12.27 18.89
CA TYR A 714 -15.22 11.50 17.67
C TYR A 714 -15.58 10.05 17.99
N GLU A 715 -16.47 9.48 17.19
CA GLU A 715 -16.86 8.08 17.29
C GLU A 715 -16.75 7.42 15.91
N ALA A 716 -16.35 6.15 15.90
CA ALA A 716 -16.45 5.31 14.72
C ALA A 716 -17.83 4.65 14.71
N LYS A 717 -18.69 4.99 13.74
CA LYS A 717 -19.97 4.32 13.53
C LYS A 717 -19.82 3.26 12.46
N SER A 718 -20.20 2.03 12.78
CA SER A 718 -20.25 0.94 11.82
C SER A 718 -21.18 1.29 10.66
N GLN A 719 -20.76 0.98 9.44
CA GLN A 719 -21.53 1.07 8.21
C GLN A 719 -21.79 -0.34 7.62
N GLY A 720 -21.65 -1.38 8.44
CA GLY A 720 -21.74 -2.77 7.97
C GLY A 720 -20.54 -3.16 7.12
N LYS A 721 -20.78 -3.64 5.89
CA LYS A 721 -19.71 -4.14 5.00
C LYS A 721 -18.77 -3.05 4.47
N THR A 722 -19.17 -1.77 4.53
CA THR A 722 -18.37 -0.62 4.07
C THR A 722 -17.43 -0.06 5.13
N GLY A 723 -17.25 -0.78 6.25
CA GLY A 723 -16.34 -0.42 7.32
C GLY A 723 -16.96 0.49 8.37
N SER A 724 -16.18 1.45 8.87
CA SER A 724 -16.66 2.43 9.85
C SER A 724 -16.42 3.85 9.34
N LYS A 725 -17.35 4.74 9.66
CA LYS A 725 -17.28 6.16 9.37
C LYS A 725 -17.07 6.93 10.66
N ILE A 726 -16.12 7.85 10.67
CA ILE A 726 -15.97 8.75 11.81
C ILE A 726 -17.08 9.78 11.78
N VAL A 727 -17.72 9.99 12.93
CA VAL A 727 -18.68 11.07 13.17
C VAL A 727 -18.21 11.94 14.33
N MET A 728 -18.53 13.23 14.25
CA MET A 728 -18.22 14.20 15.29
C MET A 728 -19.46 14.49 16.13
N ILE A 729 -19.30 14.50 17.44
CA ILE A 729 -20.37 14.69 18.42
C ILE A 729 -19.99 15.86 19.34
N PRO A 730 -20.76 16.97 19.33
CA PRO A 730 -20.62 18.01 20.35
C PRO A 730 -20.93 17.46 21.74
N VAL A 731 -20.15 17.85 22.74
CA VAL A 731 -20.39 17.48 24.14
C VAL A 731 -20.84 18.69 24.95
N ASP A 732 -21.58 18.47 26.03
CA ASP A 732 -22.05 19.54 26.91
C ASP A 732 -20.94 20.05 27.84
N ARG A 733 -19.91 20.63 27.22
CA ARG A 733 -18.76 21.24 27.88
C ARG A 733 -18.30 22.43 27.05
N PHE A 734 -18.24 23.59 27.68
CA PHE A 734 -17.91 24.86 27.05
C PHE A 734 -16.65 25.47 27.65
N ARG A 735 -16.05 26.36 26.88
CA ARG A 735 -14.87 27.15 27.26
C ARG A 735 -15.05 28.57 26.74
N THR A 736 -14.58 29.53 27.52
CA THR A 736 -14.55 30.94 27.12
C THR A 736 -13.10 31.34 26.85
N TYR A 737 -12.87 32.22 25.88
CA TYR A 737 -11.53 32.71 25.54
C TYR A 737 -11.40 34.19 25.88
N LEU A 738 -10.22 34.55 26.37
CA LEU A 738 -9.78 35.92 26.61
C LEU A 738 -8.58 36.23 25.74
N TYR A 739 -8.41 37.50 25.38
CA TYR A 739 -7.39 37.96 24.44
C TYR A 739 -6.57 39.08 25.06
N ALA A 740 -5.24 39.05 24.85
CA ALA A 740 -4.34 40.03 25.46
C ALA A 740 -4.45 41.42 24.82
N GLY A 741 -4.91 41.47 23.57
CA GLY A 741 -5.11 42.68 22.79
C GLY A 741 -5.68 42.37 21.40
N PRO A 742 -5.84 43.38 20.54
CA PRO A 742 -6.41 43.22 19.19
C PRO A 742 -5.62 42.26 18.27
N GLU A 743 -4.30 42.19 18.43
CA GLU A 743 -3.42 41.35 17.61
C GLU A 743 -3.35 39.89 18.09
N ASP A 744 -3.93 39.58 19.26
CA ASP A 744 -3.98 38.22 19.76
C ASP A 744 -5.20 37.49 19.19
N TRP A 745 -4.95 36.58 18.25
CA TRP A 745 -5.97 35.77 17.59
C TRP A 745 -6.15 34.37 18.20
N GLN A 746 -5.30 33.95 19.14
CA GLN A 746 -5.40 32.63 19.79
C GLN A 746 -6.02 32.75 21.17
N GLY A 747 -5.70 33.83 21.91
CA GLY A 747 -6.17 34.01 23.26
C GLY A 747 -5.75 32.88 24.19
N TRP A 748 -6.36 32.85 25.37
CA TRP A 748 -6.24 31.73 26.30
C TRP A 748 -7.61 31.34 26.84
N ALA A 749 -7.73 30.05 27.16
CA ALA A 749 -8.90 29.48 27.80
C ALA A 749 -9.04 30.00 29.24
N LYS A 750 -10.24 30.43 29.62
CA LYS A 750 -10.64 30.66 31.01
C LYS A 750 -11.24 29.41 31.62
#